data_AF-A0A759MCS3-F1
#
_entry.id   AF-A0A759MCS3-F1
#
_cell.length_a   1.000
_cell.length_b   1.000
_cell.length_c   1.000
_cell.angle_alpha   90.00
_cell.angle_beta   90.00
_cell.angle_gamma   90.00
#
_symmetry.space_group_name_H-M   'P 1'
#
loop_
_entity.id
_entity.type
_entity.pdbx_description
1 polymer ?
#
loop_
_entity_poly.entity_id
_entity_poly.type
_entity_poly.pdbx_seq_one_letter_code
_entity_poly.pdbx_strand_id
1 'polypeptide(L)'
;MLTGAAATEGSTGVTLGGNLTVADAISGVNASATGNGTALKISDGVVDAKGYRDTGKTLVIRATSEEGAAVSTSGNSSLISVELGGTASGNGSAVVVSGSLSTDNALTAESKGDKGTALQLSGGHLQSTTANETPVKVTVSATGNGTAVAVTQPESGPSGSGLSGIDLVTSADKGTVLDIGGDLTTNRDISVSTENGTAVSLNGGSLQGAEGEHPVTVTAQATGSGTAVTVKPSSEGKENSLANLTLNTTSAQGDALNVEGVLNTKDVMVVANSTGTGTALNVSGGEIHSQDGTGITATSDSGHAAVINNGKLTGDSAGALTVTATTKTDNPALDIGGTSDISNSVVSGKNSGNGSAVSVAGVVTSSGGGEIKGQTVNGTAVEIKDGTSATSSQEGGLLITATASGEKGTGVVLSKATLTGSRINADATQGNAVTITDGRITGGSIAGHALGGTGLNISNAVLSKVVASGTTQTGTGSAINGTLTSDNVSQITGSATQDGGNGVNVSGSVTGGQVEGHATSGDAVTVADGSSVADAEVKGDAESGTGVNVAGKAMLTNASLGGTTQTGKGAIIAGSVTADDKSVVSGTATQDGGNGVNVSGSVTGGQVEGHAISGDAVNITGAVSHSEILGDATTGTGVVVNSGSKVEDTAVSGSATAGTGTHWHAGVEHNNVTMIGNATTGTGVKLDADGSLKNVTVNGSTESGKGVDIAGALTSTGGTTIAGHSSGSGTGVDVGGDIIGGSITGNATGTGTGVKVSGQDVNVSDAVVKGSTDSGTGMSVTGNLTGNDFATVTGQATGNGTGVDVSGKLNGTVSGSSSSGIGIRAGDGADIAQGSHVDGHSDSGTGAVIQGSVTNQGSITGQTGSGVGALIGGTVSGKGDITGISKGAGEGVTLEGNVTGGSITGQTDGGTGLSISDNSTLSDVDVSGNTVTGTGVHVKGNLASNSTTTVAGTASGTGTGTLLSGDVTGGVVNGHSADGVGVATDRDVTLTDVAVSGTSVSHSGVQINSHVSNAGSASITGSSESGAGVSLNGTVSGGVLKGHSLGGPGLHVTGDSHVNGVDVSSSSEQGPAVQMDGTLSTSDSSLNGQHLPDTAVVDVVRQAAYQQQGVIANTERMNHPVMASGYRGLDKPVSVEICTDGQCSRLEAGTLA
;
A
#
# COMPACT_ATOMS: atom_id res chain seq x y z
N MET A 1 -2.56 -110.03 3.29
CA MET A 1 -2.02 -109.25 4.41
C MET A 1 -0.52 -109.11 4.24
N LEU A 2 -0.03 -107.90 4.03
CA LEU A 2 1.40 -107.57 4.02
C LEU A 2 1.74 -106.88 5.34
N THR A 3 2.65 -107.45 6.12
CA THR A 3 3.04 -106.95 7.44
C THR A 3 4.55 -106.84 7.54
N GLY A 4 5.07 -105.67 7.90
CA GLY A 4 6.51 -105.42 8.04
C GLY A 4 6.82 -104.48 9.21
N ALA A 5 7.95 -104.72 9.86
CA ALA A 5 8.39 -103.97 11.04
C ALA A 5 9.88 -103.56 10.89
N ALA A 6 10.19 -102.30 11.20
CA ALA A 6 11.56 -101.77 11.25
C ALA A 6 11.99 -101.49 12.70
N ALA A 7 13.25 -101.75 13.03
CA ALA A 7 13.80 -101.55 14.38
C ALA A 7 15.25 -101.03 14.42
N THR A 8 15.80 -100.70 13.24
CA THR A 8 17.16 -100.14 13.11
C THR A 8 17.10 -98.82 12.36
N GLU A 9 18.01 -97.92 12.72
CA GLU A 9 18.19 -96.61 12.09
C GLU A 9 18.35 -96.75 10.57
N GLY A 10 17.57 -95.95 9.81
CA GLY A 10 17.54 -95.99 8.34
C GLY A 10 16.87 -97.21 7.69
N SER A 11 16.32 -98.17 8.45
CA SER A 11 15.61 -99.32 7.87
C SER A 11 14.15 -99.01 7.50
N THR A 12 13.63 -99.72 6.48
CA THR A 12 12.24 -99.60 6.01
C THR A 12 11.46 -100.89 6.27
N GLY A 13 10.28 -100.81 6.92
CA GLY A 13 9.46 -101.98 7.28
C GLY A 13 8.75 -102.63 6.10
N VAL A 14 8.07 -101.83 5.27
CA VAL A 14 7.41 -102.24 4.02
C VAL A 14 7.78 -101.26 2.91
N THR A 15 8.17 -101.75 1.75
CA THR A 15 8.39 -100.92 0.54
C THR A 15 7.43 -101.36 -0.56
N LEU A 16 6.70 -100.40 -1.15
CA LEU A 16 5.82 -100.58 -2.30
C LEU A 16 6.38 -99.78 -3.49
N GLY A 17 6.61 -100.43 -4.63
CA GLY A 17 7.00 -99.78 -5.88
C GLY A 17 6.52 -100.59 -7.08
N GLY A 18 6.23 -99.90 -8.19
CA GLY A 18 5.52 -100.48 -9.33
C GLY A 18 4.02 -100.69 -9.07
N ASN A 19 3.36 -101.49 -9.91
CA ASN A 19 1.90 -101.66 -9.88
C ASN A 19 1.47 -102.83 -8.97
N LEU A 20 0.70 -102.53 -7.92
CA LEU A 20 0.08 -103.48 -7.00
C LEU A 20 -1.45 -103.40 -7.10
N THR A 21 -2.08 -104.39 -7.74
CA THR A 21 -3.54 -104.51 -7.77
C THR A 21 -4.02 -105.46 -6.67
N VAL A 22 -4.87 -104.98 -5.76
CA VAL A 22 -5.52 -105.82 -4.75
C VAL A 22 -6.88 -106.27 -5.29
N ALA A 23 -6.95 -107.53 -5.75
CA ALA A 23 -8.11 -108.08 -6.44
C ALA A 23 -9.18 -108.70 -5.52
N ASP A 24 -8.93 -108.76 -4.20
CA ASP A 24 -9.88 -109.22 -3.18
C ASP A 24 -10.27 -108.09 -2.21
N ALA A 25 -11.15 -108.37 -1.24
CA ALA A 25 -11.67 -107.40 -0.26
C ALA A 25 -11.29 -107.73 1.21
N ILE A 26 -10.18 -108.45 1.42
CA ILE A 26 -9.68 -108.96 2.72
C ILE A 26 -8.17 -108.67 2.90
N SER A 27 -7.39 -108.62 1.82
CA SER A 27 -5.95 -108.40 1.81
C SER A 27 -5.56 -106.93 2.07
N GLY A 28 -5.11 -106.63 3.28
CA GLY A 28 -4.57 -105.31 3.65
C GLY A 28 -3.04 -105.22 3.81
N VAL A 29 -2.56 -104.02 4.14
CA VAL A 29 -1.17 -103.69 4.48
C VAL A 29 -1.14 -103.02 5.86
N ASN A 30 -0.24 -103.47 6.74
CA ASN A 30 -0.02 -102.88 8.06
C ASN A 30 1.49 -102.83 8.38
N ALA A 31 2.03 -101.66 8.69
CA ALA A 31 3.47 -101.47 8.89
C ALA A 31 3.79 -100.81 10.24
N SER A 32 4.96 -101.13 10.80
CA SER A 32 5.46 -100.44 12.00
C SER A 32 6.96 -100.14 11.94
N ALA A 33 7.41 -99.16 12.72
CA ALA A 33 8.81 -98.85 12.96
C ALA A 33 9.03 -98.45 14.42
N THR A 34 10.22 -98.71 14.93
CA THR A 34 10.72 -98.28 16.25
C THR A 34 12.05 -97.56 16.06
N GLY A 35 12.33 -96.56 16.90
CA GLY A 35 13.40 -95.58 16.67
C GLY A 35 13.24 -94.82 15.34
N ASN A 36 14.38 -94.49 14.69
CA ASN A 36 14.47 -93.61 13.51
C ASN A 36 14.09 -94.29 12.15
N GLY A 37 13.39 -95.43 12.17
CA GLY A 37 13.06 -96.21 10.97
C GLY A 37 11.83 -95.69 10.21
N THR A 38 11.72 -96.05 8.92
CA THR A 38 10.51 -95.79 8.12
C THR A 38 9.57 -97.00 8.13
N ALA A 39 8.30 -96.85 8.53
CA ALA A 39 7.40 -98.01 8.58
C ALA A 39 6.93 -98.44 7.17
N LEU A 40 6.35 -97.52 6.39
CA LEU A 40 5.91 -97.75 5.01
C LEU A 40 6.57 -96.76 4.05
N LYS A 41 7.29 -97.26 3.04
CA LYS A 41 7.76 -96.46 1.89
C LYS A 41 6.99 -96.80 0.62
N ILE A 42 6.54 -95.78 -0.11
CA ILE A 42 5.94 -95.92 -1.45
C ILE A 42 6.81 -95.14 -2.44
N SER A 43 7.35 -95.80 -3.46
CA SER A 43 8.21 -95.15 -4.46
C SER A 43 7.82 -95.59 -5.86
N ASP A 44 7.37 -94.64 -6.68
CA ASP A 44 6.85 -94.90 -8.04
C ASP A 44 5.83 -96.06 -8.05
N GLY A 45 4.94 -96.05 -7.06
CA GLY A 45 4.03 -97.14 -6.74
C GLY A 45 2.58 -96.80 -7.09
N VAL A 46 1.92 -97.65 -7.88
CA VAL A 46 0.48 -97.58 -8.14
C VAL A 46 -0.23 -98.67 -7.36
N VAL A 47 -1.07 -98.33 -6.39
CA VAL A 47 -1.89 -99.28 -5.63
C VAL A 47 -3.35 -99.14 -6.06
N ASP A 48 -3.85 -100.13 -6.81
CA ASP A 48 -5.27 -100.19 -7.22
C ASP A 48 -6.03 -101.23 -6.41
N ALA A 49 -6.83 -100.79 -5.45
CA ALA A 49 -7.64 -101.64 -4.58
C ALA A 49 -8.96 -102.07 -5.25
N LYS A 50 -8.87 -102.56 -6.49
CA LYS A 50 -10.03 -102.92 -7.32
C LYS A 50 -11.02 -103.86 -6.63
N GLY A 51 -10.56 -104.89 -5.91
CA GLY A 51 -11.44 -105.83 -5.21
C GLY A 51 -12.23 -105.20 -4.05
N TYR A 52 -11.67 -104.17 -3.42
CA TYR A 52 -12.37 -103.35 -2.44
C TYR A 52 -13.42 -102.46 -3.15
N ARG A 53 -13.01 -101.72 -4.21
CA ARG A 53 -13.90 -100.89 -5.03
C ARG A 53 -15.10 -101.66 -5.59
N ASP A 54 -14.85 -102.82 -6.20
CA ASP A 54 -15.88 -103.69 -6.79
C ASP A 54 -16.87 -104.25 -5.73
N THR A 55 -16.53 -104.19 -4.44
CA THR A 55 -17.42 -104.58 -3.31
C THR A 55 -17.97 -103.39 -2.51
N GLY A 56 -17.76 -102.14 -2.99
CA GLY A 56 -18.21 -100.93 -2.30
C GLY A 56 -17.47 -100.63 -1.00
N LYS A 57 -16.22 -101.09 -0.88
CA LYS A 57 -15.34 -100.87 0.28
C LYS A 57 -14.10 -100.08 -0.13
N THR A 58 -13.41 -99.51 0.86
CA THR A 58 -12.09 -98.89 0.71
C THR A 58 -11.04 -99.76 1.39
N LEU A 59 -9.84 -99.88 0.80
CA LEU A 59 -8.70 -100.49 1.47
C LEU A 59 -8.07 -99.47 2.42
N VAL A 60 -8.02 -99.76 3.73
CA VAL A 60 -7.32 -98.92 4.71
C VAL A 60 -5.91 -99.47 4.95
N ILE A 61 -4.88 -98.67 4.66
CA ILE A 61 -3.48 -98.96 5.00
C ILE A 61 -3.12 -98.19 6.26
N ARG A 62 -2.52 -98.87 7.25
CA ARG A 62 -2.03 -98.23 8.48
C ARG A 62 -0.54 -98.44 8.66
N ALA A 63 0.16 -97.37 9.05
CA ALA A 63 1.57 -97.40 9.39
C ALA A 63 1.84 -96.62 10.68
N THR A 64 2.73 -97.12 11.55
CA THR A 64 3.09 -96.45 12.81
C THR A 64 4.61 -96.36 12.99
N SER A 65 5.13 -95.26 13.53
CA SER A 65 6.56 -95.10 13.86
C SER A 65 6.75 -94.37 15.19
N GLU A 66 7.94 -94.47 15.79
CA GLU A 66 8.32 -93.71 16.99
C GLU A 66 8.99 -92.38 16.58
N GLU A 67 10.28 -92.41 16.27
CA GLU A 67 11.09 -91.22 15.97
C GLU A 67 11.35 -91.04 14.45
N GLY A 68 11.01 -92.03 13.62
CA GLY A 68 11.16 -91.99 12.15
C GLY A 68 9.84 -91.77 11.40
N ALA A 69 9.86 -91.95 10.07
CA ALA A 69 8.69 -91.72 9.23
C ALA A 69 7.67 -92.88 9.30
N ALA A 70 6.40 -92.65 9.65
CA ALA A 70 5.41 -93.73 9.60
C ALA A 70 5.01 -94.07 8.15
N VAL A 71 4.76 -93.06 7.30
CA VAL A 71 4.69 -93.21 5.84
C VAL A 71 5.69 -92.26 5.18
N SER A 72 6.36 -92.73 4.12
CA SER A 72 7.17 -91.90 3.22
C SER A 72 6.80 -92.21 1.77
N THR A 73 6.49 -91.19 0.97
CA THR A 73 6.22 -91.34 -0.47
C THR A 73 7.22 -90.56 -1.31
N SER A 74 7.61 -91.12 -2.45
CA SER A 74 8.60 -90.54 -3.38
C SER A 74 8.29 -90.93 -4.83
N GLY A 75 8.84 -90.18 -5.79
CA GLY A 75 8.56 -90.41 -7.21
C GLY A 75 7.09 -90.12 -7.57
N ASN A 76 6.57 -90.80 -8.60
CA ASN A 76 5.18 -90.64 -9.04
C ASN A 76 4.33 -91.82 -8.56
N SER A 77 3.64 -91.66 -7.43
CA SER A 77 2.82 -92.70 -6.79
C SER A 77 1.32 -92.40 -6.89
N SER A 78 0.49 -93.44 -7.00
CA SER A 78 -0.96 -93.32 -7.18
C SER A 78 -1.72 -94.34 -6.33
N LEU A 79 -2.75 -93.88 -5.62
CA LEU A 79 -3.56 -94.66 -4.69
C LEU A 79 -5.02 -94.63 -5.15
N ILE A 80 -5.53 -95.76 -5.63
CA ILE A 80 -6.87 -95.88 -6.20
C ILE A 80 -7.72 -96.78 -5.30
N SER A 81 -8.73 -96.18 -4.69
CA SER A 81 -9.65 -96.74 -3.70
C SER A 81 -8.97 -97.19 -2.40
N VAL A 82 -7.96 -96.40 -1.97
CA VAL A 82 -7.12 -96.65 -0.79
C VAL A 82 -7.14 -95.46 0.16
N GLU A 83 -7.52 -95.70 1.41
CA GLU A 83 -7.35 -94.78 2.54
C GLU A 83 -5.96 -95.01 3.17
N LEU A 84 -5.19 -93.95 3.36
CA LEU A 84 -3.81 -94.02 3.88
C LEU A 84 -3.73 -93.40 5.28
N GLY A 85 -3.27 -94.15 6.27
CA GLY A 85 -3.11 -93.70 7.65
C GLY A 85 -1.70 -93.86 8.20
N GLY A 86 -1.11 -92.75 8.67
CA GLY A 86 0.18 -92.72 9.37
C GLY A 86 0.07 -92.18 10.79
N THR A 87 0.75 -92.80 11.76
CA THR A 87 0.86 -92.30 13.14
C THR A 87 2.31 -92.29 13.62
N ALA A 88 2.83 -91.12 14.01
CA ALA A 88 4.09 -90.98 14.73
C ALA A 88 3.81 -90.88 16.25
N SER A 89 4.38 -91.79 17.05
CA SER A 89 4.20 -91.83 18.51
C SER A 89 5.30 -91.10 19.29
N GLY A 90 6.46 -90.84 18.67
CA GLY A 90 7.54 -89.98 19.17
C GLY A 90 7.68 -88.74 18.27
N ASN A 91 8.89 -88.22 18.11
CA ASN A 91 9.16 -86.97 17.38
C ASN A 91 9.37 -87.16 15.86
N GLY A 92 8.94 -88.30 15.31
CA GLY A 92 9.01 -88.57 13.87
C GLY A 92 7.94 -87.86 13.04
N SER A 93 8.00 -88.08 11.72
CA SER A 93 7.00 -87.60 10.76
C SER A 93 5.93 -88.67 10.48
N ALA A 94 4.64 -88.40 10.68
CA ALA A 94 3.62 -89.43 10.48
C ALA A 94 3.41 -89.76 8.98
N VAL A 95 3.45 -88.76 8.09
CA VAL A 95 3.46 -88.93 6.64
C VAL A 95 4.44 -87.92 6.02
N VAL A 96 5.37 -88.40 5.20
CA VAL A 96 6.31 -87.56 4.41
C VAL A 96 6.01 -87.76 2.93
N VAL A 97 5.90 -86.67 2.17
CA VAL A 97 5.69 -86.68 0.72
C VAL A 97 6.83 -85.92 0.03
N SER A 98 7.61 -86.62 -0.79
CA SER A 98 8.79 -86.12 -1.52
C SER A 98 8.71 -86.44 -3.02
N GLY A 99 7.52 -86.28 -3.58
CA GLY A 99 7.17 -86.57 -4.97
C GLY A 99 5.68 -86.33 -5.20
N SER A 100 5.13 -86.85 -6.30
CA SER A 100 3.70 -86.75 -6.59
C SER A 100 2.94 -87.93 -5.98
N LEU A 101 1.95 -87.66 -5.14
CA LEU A 101 1.02 -88.63 -4.59
C LEU A 101 -0.41 -88.31 -5.07
N SER A 102 -0.86 -89.06 -6.06
CA SER A 102 -2.24 -89.00 -6.57
C SER A 102 -3.15 -89.91 -5.75
N THR A 103 -4.35 -89.47 -5.33
CA THR A 103 -5.31 -90.31 -4.58
C THR A 103 -6.77 -89.96 -4.87
N ASP A 104 -7.67 -90.95 -4.77
CA ASP A 104 -9.13 -90.78 -4.83
C ASP A 104 -9.83 -90.89 -3.46
N ASN A 105 -9.07 -91.09 -2.38
CA ASN A 105 -9.60 -91.35 -1.04
C ASN A 105 -8.78 -90.70 0.08
N ALA A 106 -9.32 -90.75 1.30
CA ALA A 106 -8.84 -89.97 2.44
C ALA A 106 -7.41 -90.33 2.90
N LEU A 107 -6.70 -89.33 3.42
CA LEU A 107 -5.41 -89.49 4.09
C LEU A 107 -5.53 -89.04 5.54
N THR A 108 -4.95 -89.79 6.47
CA THR A 108 -4.89 -89.47 7.90
C THR A 108 -3.45 -89.47 8.40
N ALA A 109 -3.07 -88.43 9.14
CA ALA A 109 -1.74 -88.27 9.70
C ALA A 109 -1.81 -87.75 11.15
N GLU A 110 -1.27 -88.50 12.10
CA GLU A 110 -1.32 -88.16 13.53
C GLU A 110 0.09 -88.17 14.15
N SER A 111 0.55 -87.09 14.77
CA SER A 111 1.83 -87.04 15.48
C SER A 111 1.64 -86.74 16.98
N LYS A 112 2.36 -87.48 17.83
CA LYS A 112 2.17 -87.44 19.30
C LYS A 112 3.37 -86.91 20.09
N GLY A 113 4.53 -86.76 19.46
CA GLY A 113 5.72 -86.19 20.09
C GLY A 113 5.73 -84.67 20.10
N ASP A 114 6.32 -84.09 21.15
CA ASP A 114 6.45 -82.64 21.34
C ASP A 114 7.27 -81.92 20.24
N LYS A 115 8.00 -82.66 19.40
CA LYS A 115 8.70 -82.13 18.21
C LYS A 115 8.35 -82.89 16.92
N GLY A 116 7.33 -83.75 16.97
CA GLY A 116 6.93 -84.55 15.81
C GLY A 116 6.23 -83.72 14.75
N THR A 117 6.24 -84.21 13.51
CA THR A 117 5.47 -83.66 12.40
C THR A 117 4.37 -84.64 12.03
N ALA A 118 3.14 -84.20 11.75
CA ALA A 118 2.11 -85.12 11.28
C ALA A 118 2.20 -85.31 9.76
N LEU A 119 2.07 -84.25 8.95
CA LEU A 119 2.27 -84.29 7.50
C LEU A 119 3.46 -83.39 7.10
N GLN A 120 4.45 -83.97 6.43
CA GLN A 120 5.59 -83.23 5.88
C GLN A 120 5.55 -83.25 4.35
N LEU A 121 5.53 -82.08 3.72
CA LEU A 121 5.69 -81.91 2.29
C LEU A 121 7.12 -81.44 2.02
N SER A 122 7.92 -82.24 1.33
CA SER A 122 9.34 -81.97 1.07
C SER A 122 9.59 -82.01 -0.44
N GLY A 123 9.18 -80.94 -1.12
CA GLY A 123 9.02 -80.94 -2.59
C GLY A 123 7.89 -81.87 -3.06
N GLY A 124 6.83 -82.01 -2.25
CA GLY A 124 5.79 -83.01 -2.42
C GLY A 124 4.48 -82.45 -2.96
N HIS A 125 3.89 -83.10 -3.96
CA HIS A 125 2.57 -82.75 -4.48
C HIS A 125 1.52 -83.81 -4.07
N LEU A 126 0.46 -83.41 -3.38
CA LEU A 126 -0.75 -84.23 -3.23
C LEU A 126 -1.80 -83.78 -4.24
N GLN A 127 -2.37 -84.74 -4.97
CA GLN A 127 -3.33 -84.48 -6.03
C GLN A 127 -4.53 -85.41 -5.92
N SER A 128 -5.74 -84.83 -5.94
CA SER A 128 -6.97 -85.61 -6.09
C SER A 128 -7.12 -86.16 -7.51
N THR A 129 -7.58 -87.41 -7.65
CA THR A 129 -7.95 -88.04 -8.93
C THR A 129 -9.44 -88.35 -9.04
N THR A 130 -10.26 -87.81 -8.14
CA THR A 130 -11.72 -87.96 -8.17
C THR A 130 -12.34 -87.31 -9.41
N ALA A 131 -13.41 -87.90 -9.95
CA ALA A 131 -14.22 -87.26 -10.99
C ALA A 131 -15.02 -86.06 -10.44
N ASN A 132 -15.28 -85.07 -11.30
CA ASN A 132 -16.12 -83.89 -11.00
C ASN A 132 -15.63 -83.04 -9.81
N GLU A 133 -14.31 -82.83 -9.68
CA GLU A 133 -13.70 -81.85 -8.74
C GLU A 133 -14.06 -82.03 -7.25
N THR A 134 -14.55 -83.21 -6.84
CA THR A 134 -14.89 -83.49 -5.44
C THR A 134 -13.62 -83.62 -4.59
N PRO A 135 -13.32 -82.71 -3.64
CA PRO A 135 -12.01 -82.69 -3.01
C PRO A 135 -11.75 -83.92 -2.13
N VAL A 136 -10.48 -84.35 -2.08
CA VAL A 136 -10.04 -85.42 -1.18
C VAL A 136 -9.75 -84.84 0.20
N LYS A 137 -10.43 -85.36 1.22
CA LYS A 137 -10.22 -84.96 2.61
C LYS A 137 -8.89 -85.52 3.16
N VAL A 138 -8.02 -84.64 3.61
CA VAL A 138 -6.77 -84.98 4.31
C VAL A 138 -6.86 -84.49 5.75
N THR A 139 -6.86 -85.40 6.71
CA THR A 139 -7.01 -85.08 8.15
C THR A 139 -5.68 -85.24 8.87
N VAL A 140 -5.20 -84.16 9.49
CA VAL A 140 -3.87 -84.08 10.09
C VAL A 140 -3.96 -83.56 11.53
N SER A 141 -3.28 -84.17 12.49
CA SER A 141 -3.29 -83.68 13.88
C SER A 141 -1.96 -83.88 14.61
N ALA A 142 -1.55 -82.89 15.39
CA ALA A 142 -0.37 -82.95 16.27
C ALA A 142 -0.73 -82.61 17.73
N THR A 143 -0.13 -83.31 18.70
CA THR A 143 -0.30 -83.03 20.14
C THR A 143 0.93 -82.34 20.75
N GLY A 144 0.76 -81.65 21.87
CA GLY A 144 1.85 -80.92 22.52
C GLY A 144 2.38 -79.80 21.64
N ASN A 145 3.70 -79.66 21.57
CA ASN A 145 4.36 -78.63 20.76
C ASN A 145 4.67 -79.06 19.31
N GLY A 146 4.23 -80.24 18.88
CA GLY A 146 4.49 -80.78 17.53
C GLY A 146 3.79 -80.00 16.40
N THR A 147 4.31 -80.14 15.18
CA THR A 147 3.79 -79.46 13.98
C THR A 147 2.78 -80.34 13.25
N ALA A 148 1.60 -79.82 12.91
CA ALA A 148 0.61 -80.61 12.16
C ALA A 148 1.04 -80.75 10.69
N VAL A 149 1.24 -79.66 9.96
CA VAL A 149 1.75 -79.68 8.57
C VAL A 149 3.04 -78.87 8.48
N ALA A 150 4.10 -79.46 7.93
CA ALA A 150 5.36 -78.78 7.64
C ALA A 150 5.68 -78.86 6.13
N VAL A 151 5.90 -77.71 5.49
CA VAL A 151 6.43 -77.62 4.12
C VAL A 151 7.91 -77.30 4.20
N THR A 152 8.73 -78.08 3.52
CA THR A 152 10.20 -78.02 3.57
C THR A 152 10.77 -78.01 2.15
N GLN A 153 11.86 -77.26 1.94
CA GLN A 153 12.62 -77.33 0.69
C GLN A 153 13.20 -78.76 0.49
N PRO A 154 13.10 -79.37 -0.70
CA PRO A 154 13.70 -80.66 -0.98
C PRO A 154 15.23 -80.57 -1.13
N GLU A 155 15.97 -81.55 -0.62
CA GLU A 155 17.44 -81.62 -0.78
C GLU A 155 17.88 -81.78 -2.26
N SER A 156 17.02 -82.39 -3.09
CA SER A 156 17.14 -82.41 -4.55
C SER A 156 15.79 -82.77 -5.19
N GLY A 157 15.38 -82.07 -6.26
CA GLY A 157 14.11 -82.34 -6.94
C GLY A 157 13.53 -81.09 -7.63
N PRO A 158 12.35 -81.20 -8.25
CA PRO A 158 11.61 -80.03 -8.73
C PRO A 158 11.26 -79.09 -7.57
N SER A 159 11.26 -77.80 -7.86
CA SER A 159 11.10 -76.72 -6.89
C SER A 159 9.63 -76.50 -6.51
N GLY A 160 9.29 -76.80 -5.26
CA GLY A 160 7.97 -76.55 -4.67
C GLY A 160 7.21 -77.81 -4.24
N SER A 161 6.30 -77.62 -3.28
CA SER A 161 5.27 -78.57 -2.87
C SER A 161 3.90 -78.07 -3.35
N GLY A 162 2.88 -78.94 -3.39
CA GLY A 162 1.55 -78.47 -3.76
C GLY A 162 0.37 -79.35 -3.38
N LEU A 163 -0.81 -78.72 -3.35
CA LEU A 163 -2.09 -79.32 -2.99
C LEU A 163 -3.11 -79.04 -4.10
N SER A 164 -3.51 -80.06 -4.85
CA SER A 164 -4.46 -79.94 -5.96
C SER A 164 -5.72 -80.76 -5.70
N GLY A 165 -6.86 -80.07 -5.52
CA GLY A 165 -8.14 -80.71 -5.18
C GLY A 165 -8.15 -81.38 -3.79
N ILE A 166 -7.39 -80.85 -2.83
CA ILE A 166 -7.25 -81.40 -1.48
C ILE A 166 -7.97 -80.51 -0.46
N ASP A 167 -8.87 -81.10 0.33
CA ASP A 167 -9.49 -80.46 1.50
C ASP A 167 -8.66 -80.78 2.75
N LEU A 168 -7.85 -79.82 3.18
CA LEU A 168 -6.90 -80.00 4.29
C LEU A 168 -7.55 -79.62 5.64
N VAL A 169 -7.79 -80.61 6.50
CA VAL A 169 -8.37 -80.44 7.83
C VAL A 169 -7.30 -80.72 8.89
N THR A 170 -6.88 -79.69 9.63
CA THR A 170 -5.68 -79.74 10.48
C THR A 170 -5.95 -79.23 11.90
N SER A 171 -5.21 -79.75 12.88
CA SER A 171 -5.18 -79.20 14.24
C SER A 171 -3.84 -79.44 14.95
N ALA A 172 -3.44 -78.51 15.81
CA ALA A 172 -2.34 -78.68 16.75
C ALA A 172 -2.74 -78.11 18.13
N ASP A 173 -2.29 -78.75 19.22
CA ASP A 173 -2.56 -78.33 20.60
C ASP A 173 -1.85 -77.01 20.95
N LYS A 174 -0.51 -77.03 21.02
CA LYS A 174 0.33 -75.84 21.33
C LYS A 174 1.38 -75.54 20.26
N GLY A 175 1.65 -76.49 19.37
CA GLY A 175 2.61 -76.35 18.28
C GLY A 175 2.08 -75.51 17.12
N THR A 176 2.74 -75.67 15.96
CA THR A 176 2.37 -74.98 14.72
C THR A 176 1.41 -75.83 13.90
N VAL A 177 0.30 -75.26 13.41
CA VAL A 177 -0.64 -76.01 12.56
C VAL A 177 -0.13 -76.14 11.13
N LEU A 178 0.36 -75.04 10.53
CA LEU A 178 0.97 -75.03 9.20
C LEU A 178 2.29 -74.23 9.21
N ASP A 179 3.43 -74.92 9.08
CA ASP A 179 4.76 -74.31 8.98
C ASP A 179 5.25 -74.33 7.52
N ILE A 180 5.60 -73.18 6.96
CA ILE A 180 6.00 -72.97 5.56
C ILE A 180 7.48 -72.56 5.52
N GLY A 181 8.36 -73.56 5.48
CA GLY A 181 9.81 -73.41 5.28
C GLY A 181 10.27 -73.77 3.86
N GLY A 182 9.33 -73.92 2.93
CA GLY A 182 9.55 -74.15 1.51
C GLY A 182 8.28 -73.79 0.73
N ASP A 183 8.35 -73.80 -0.59
CA ASP A 183 7.26 -73.24 -1.41
C ASP A 183 6.05 -74.17 -1.47
N LEU A 184 4.84 -73.61 -1.32
CA LEU A 184 3.56 -74.32 -1.37
C LEU A 184 2.61 -73.66 -2.38
N THR A 185 2.21 -74.39 -3.41
CA THR A 185 1.14 -73.95 -4.33
C THR A 185 -0.16 -74.73 -4.08
N THR A 186 -1.29 -74.04 -3.98
CA THR A 186 -2.62 -74.68 -3.83
C THR A 186 -3.66 -74.09 -4.77
N ASN A 187 -4.69 -74.87 -5.10
CA ASN A 187 -5.89 -74.39 -5.79
C ASN A 187 -7.18 -74.51 -4.96
N ARG A 188 -7.07 -74.85 -3.66
CA ARG A 188 -8.18 -74.91 -2.69
C ARG A 188 -7.89 -74.06 -1.47
N ASP A 189 -8.97 -73.57 -0.86
CA ASP A 189 -8.95 -72.80 0.38
C ASP A 189 -8.34 -73.61 1.53
N ILE A 190 -7.57 -72.93 2.37
CA ILE A 190 -6.93 -73.51 3.56
C ILE A 190 -7.60 -72.91 4.80
N SER A 191 -7.98 -73.74 5.76
CA SER A 191 -8.55 -73.27 7.04
C SER A 191 -7.87 -73.98 8.21
N VAL A 192 -7.22 -73.20 9.08
CA VAL A 192 -6.41 -73.68 10.20
C VAL A 192 -6.71 -72.90 11.47
N SER A 193 -6.71 -73.56 12.63
CA SER A 193 -6.95 -72.92 13.92
C SER A 193 -6.15 -73.54 15.07
N THR A 194 -5.81 -72.69 16.04
CA THR A 194 -5.12 -73.04 17.29
C THR A 194 -5.74 -72.28 18.46
N GLU A 195 -5.51 -72.74 19.70
CA GLU A 195 -5.87 -71.99 20.89
C GLU A 195 -4.71 -71.10 21.35
N ASN A 196 -3.57 -71.72 21.69
CA ASN A 196 -2.42 -71.05 22.32
C ASN A 196 -1.09 -71.25 21.55
N GLY A 197 -1.14 -71.84 20.35
CA GLY A 197 0.02 -72.09 19.48
C GLY A 197 0.16 -71.09 18.33
N THR A 198 0.61 -71.56 17.17
CA THR A 198 0.69 -70.77 15.93
C THR A 198 -0.12 -71.43 14.81
N ALA A 199 -1.07 -70.73 14.17
CA ALA A 199 -1.87 -71.35 13.12
C ALA A 199 -1.12 -71.45 11.79
N VAL A 200 -0.48 -70.36 11.33
CA VAL A 200 0.45 -70.37 10.18
C VAL A 200 1.79 -69.73 10.56
N SER A 201 2.89 -70.38 10.21
CA SER A 201 4.25 -69.88 10.35
C SER A 201 4.89 -69.80 8.98
N LEU A 202 5.34 -68.61 8.58
CA LEU A 202 6.21 -68.44 7.41
C LEU A 202 7.67 -68.37 7.89
N ASN A 203 8.52 -69.24 7.35
CA ASN A 203 9.86 -69.49 7.82
C ASN A 203 10.85 -69.71 6.65
N GLY A 204 10.83 -68.81 5.67
CA GLY A 204 11.70 -68.82 4.48
C GLY A 204 11.14 -69.57 3.26
N GLY A 205 9.81 -69.63 3.12
CA GLY A 205 9.13 -70.24 1.97
C GLY A 205 7.95 -69.40 1.43
N SER A 206 7.49 -69.73 0.23
CA SER A 206 6.34 -69.12 -0.45
C SER A 206 5.02 -69.84 -0.16
N LEU A 207 3.90 -69.11 -0.07
CA LEU A 207 2.54 -69.65 -0.20
C LEU A 207 1.81 -68.95 -1.35
N GLN A 208 1.38 -69.73 -2.35
CA GLN A 208 0.85 -69.21 -3.60
C GLN A 208 -0.46 -69.88 -4.03
N GLY A 209 -1.45 -69.09 -4.45
CA GLY A 209 -2.61 -69.57 -5.19
C GLY A 209 -2.27 -69.86 -6.66
N ALA A 210 -2.69 -71.01 -7.18
CA ALA A 210 -2.38 -71.44 -8.54
C ALA A 210 -2.84 -70.43 -9.61
N GLU A 211 -2.02 -70.20 -10.64
CA GLU A 211 -2.34 -69.26 -11.72
C GLU A 211 -3.53 -69.73 -12.57
N GLY A 212 -4.50 -68.84 -12.80
CA GLY A 212 -5.65 -69.08 -13.68
C GLY A 212 -6.98 -69.42 -12.98
N GLU A 213 -6.97 -69.65 -11.67
CA GLU A 213 -8.19 -69.74 -10.83
C GLU A 213 -8.43 -68.43 -10.05
N HIS A 214 -9.55 -68.34 -9.32
CA HIS A 214 -9.79 -67.24 -8.37
C HIS A 214 -8.74 -67.26 -7.23
N PRO A 215 -8.40 -66.11 -6.61
CA PRO A 215 -7.45 -66.08 -5.49
C PRO A 215 -7.88 -67.01 -4.36
N VAL A 216 -6.94 -67.84 -3.89
CA VAL A 216 -7.22 -68.82 -2.83
C VAL A 216 -7.44 -68.11 -1.49
N THR A 217 -8.41 -68.56 -0.69
CA THR A 217 -8.62 -68.05 0.66
C THR A 217 -7.89 -68.90 1.70
N VAL A 218 -6.99 -68.28 2.46
CA VAL A 218 -6.31 -68.87 3.61
C VAL A 218 -6.89 -68.26 4.89
N THR A 219 -7.50 -69.08 5.75
CA THR A 219 -8.09 -68.65 7.02
C THR A 219 -7.29 -69.21 8.20
N ALA A 220 -6.77 -68.33 9.04
CA ALA A 220 -5.93 -68.66 10.19
C ALA A 220 -6.52 -68.04 11.47
N GLN A 221 -6.76 -68.86 12.51
CA GLN A 221 -7.40 -68.39 13.75
C GLN A 221 -6.63 -68.81 15.01
N ALA A 222 -6.47 -67.88 15.96
CA ALA A 222 -5.94 -68.11 17.30
C ALA A 222 -6.97 -67.70 18.36
N THR A 223 -7.60 -68.67 19.03
CA THR A 223 -8.75 -68.41 19.92
C THR A 223 -8.38 -68.03 21.36
N GLY A 224 -7.13 -68.25 21.77
CA GLY A 224 -6.58 -67.92 23.08
C GLY A 224 -5.42 -66.92 22.99
N SER A 225 -4.28 -67.27 23.59
CA SER A 225 -3.07 -66.43 23.62
C SER A 225 -2.09 -66.67 22.46
N GLY A 226 -2.48 -67.48 21.46
CA GLY A 226 -1.64 -67.81 20.30
C GLY A 226 -1.59 -66.70 19.24
N THR A 227 -0.73 -66.92 18.25
CA THR A 227 -0.58 -66.04 17.07
C THR A 227 -1.21 -66.72 15.85
N ALA A 228 -2.08 -66.02 15.12
CA ALA A 228 -2.74 -66.65 13.97
C ALA A 228 -1.78 -66.83 12.78
N VAL A 229 -1.03 -65.78 12.41
CA VAL A 229 0.04 -65.86 11.40
C VAL A 229 1.30 -65.17 11.91
N THR A 230 2.45 -65.84 11.81
CA THR A 230 3.76 -65.24 12.14
C THR A 230 4.73 -65.37 10.98
N VAL A 231 5.49 -64.30 10.70
CA VAL A 231 6.54 -64.26 9.68
C VAL A 231 7.89 -64.11 10.37
N LYS A 232 8.71 -65.15 10.30
CA LYS A 232 9.98 -65.21 11.04
C LYS A 232 11.13 -64.51 10.28
N PRO A 233 12.14 -63.98 11.00
CA PRO A 233 13.39 -63.52 10.39
C PRO A 233 14.08 -64.64 9.62
N SER A 234 14.72 -64.32 8.49
CA SER A 234 15.39 -65.34 7.68
C SER A 234 16.68 -65.84 8.37
N SER A 235 16.74 -67.13 8.66
CA SER A 235 17.94 -67.78 9.22
C SER A 235 19.01 -68.09 8.17
N GLU A 236 18.66 -68.03 6.88
CA GLU A 236 19.53 -68.40 5.74
C GLU A 236 19.49 -67.38 4.57
N GLY A 237 18.95 -66.18 4.76
CA GLY A 237 18.80 -65.19 3.68
C GLY A 237 17.70 -65.51 2.66
N LYS A 238 16.79 -66.42 2.98
CA LYS A 238 15.57 -66.73 2.21
C LYS A 238 14.40 -65.89 2.72
N GLU A 239 13.71 -65.19 1.84
CA GLU A 239 12.58 -64.33 2.20
C GLU A 239 11.26 -65.12 2.17
N ASN A 240 10.27 -64.65 2.93
CA ASN A 240 8.92 -65.23 2.91
C ASN A 240 8.13 -64.58 1.78
N SER A 241 7.20 -65.31 1.14
CA SER A 241 6.34 -64.70 0.13
C SER A 241 4.89 -65.21 0.14
N LEU A 242 3.97 -64.32 -0.22
CA LEU A 242 2.57 -64.61 -0.47
C LEU A 242 2.20 -64.12 -1.87
N ALA A 243 1.49 -64.94 -2.66
CA ALA A 243 1.07 -64.55 -4.00
C ALA A 243 -0.33 -65.08 -4.38
N ASN A 244 -1.12 -64.23 -5.06
CA ASN A 244 -2.44 -64.58 -5.62
C ASN A 244 -3.40 -65.23 -4.59
N LEU A 245 -3.58 -64.58 -3.43
CA LEU A 245 -4.40 -65.13 -2.33
C LEU A 245 -5.05 -64.06 -1.45
N THR A 246 -6.11 -64.46 -0.74
CA THR A 246 -6.73 -63.72 0.36
C THR A 246 -6.38 -64.39 1.69
N LEU A 247 -5.79 -63.67 2.63
CA LEU A 247 -5.39 -64.15 3.95
C LEU A 247 -6.29 -63.55 5.04
N ASN A 248 -7.21 -64.35 5.57
CA ASN A 248 -8.06 -63.99 6.70
C ASN A 248 -7.39 -64.46 8.00
N THR A 249 -6.97 -63.53 8.86
CA THR A 249 -6.36 -63.85 10.16
C THR A 249 -7.23 -63.33 11.31
N THR A 250 -7.29 -64.05 12.43
CA THR A 250 -8.03 -63.58 13.61
C THR A 250 -7.38 -64.09 14.89
N SER A 251 -7.12 -63.19 15.85
CA SER A 251 -6.64 -63.54 17.19
C SER A 251 -7.49 -62.91 18.30
N ALA A 252 -7.51 -63.54 19.48
CA ALA A 252 -8.21 -63.03 20.66
C ALA A 252 -7.27 -62.22 21.58
N GLN A 253 -6.14 -62.79 22.00
CA GLN A 253 -5.21 -62.14 22.94
C GLN A 253 -3.79 -61.95 22.40
N GLY A 254 -3.36 -62.75 21.40
CA GLY A 254 -2.08 -62.60 20.70
C GLY A 254 -2.23 -61.81 19.40
N ASP A 255 -1.24 -61.92 18.51
CA ASP A 255 -1.26 -61.19 17.24
C ASP A 255 -2.00 -61.98 16.14
N ALA A 256 -2.77 -61.30 15.29
CA ALA A 256 -3.43 -61.94 14.15
C ALA A 256 -2.48 -62.08 12.95
N LEU A 257 -1.66 -61.06 12.67
CA LEU A 257 -0.51 -61.15 11.78
C LEU A 257 0.69 -60.45 12.43
N ASN A 258 1.72 -61.22 12.79
CA ASN A 258 3.00 -60.74 13.32
C ASN A 258 4.10 -60.85 12.26
N VAL A 259 4.85 -59.78 12.01
CA VAL A 259 5.91 -59.69 10.99
C VAL A 259 7.22 -59.23 11.62
N GLU A 260 8.12 -60.20 11.82
CA GLU A 260 9.49 -60.01 12.35
C GLU A 260 10.57 -60.18 11.28
N GLY A 261 10.23 -60.85 10.16
CA GLY A 261 11.10 -61.01 8.99
C GLY A 261 10.64 -60.22 7.77
N VAL A 262 11.20 -60.55 6.60
CA VAL A 262 10.77 -59.99 5.30
C VAL A 262 9.60 -60.81 4.75
N LEU A 263 8.52 -60.13 4.36
CA LEU A 263 7.34 -60.66 3.70
C LEU A 263 7.16 -59.99 2.33
N ASN A 264 7.47 -60.69 1.25
CA ASN A 264 7.17 -60.25 -0.10
C ASN A 264 5.71 -60.58 -0.46
N THR A 265 4.99 -59.64 -1.07
CA THR A 265 3.60 -59.83 -1.46
C THR A 265 3.35 -59.44 -2.90
N LYS A 266 2.51 -60.21 -3.60
CA LYS A 266 2.05 -59.89 -4.96
C LYS A 266 0.61 -60.35 -5.18
N ASP A 267 -0.29 -59.42 -5.49
CA ASP A 267 -1.73 -59.69 -5.65
C ASP A 267 -2.33 -60.36 -4.40
N VAL A 268 -2.15 -59.71 -3.24
CA VAL A 268 -2.51 -60.26 -1.91
C VAL A 268 -3.47 -59.32 -1.17
N MET A 269 -4.58 -59.88 -0.70
CA MET A 269 -5.48 -59.20 0.24
C MET A 269 -5.36 -59.85 1.63
N VAL A 270 -5.11 -59.07 2.67
CA VAL A 270 -5.08 -59.53 4.07
C VAL A 270 -6.21 -58.89 4.85
N VAL A 271 -6.98 -59.70 5.60
CA VAL A 271 -8.00 -59.25 6.55
C VAL A 271 -7.63 -59.78 7.93
N ALA A 272 -7.00 -58.95 8.74
CA ALA A 272 -6.54 -59.28 10.08
C ALA A 272 -7.50 -58.70 11.13
N ASN A 273 -7.94 -59.52 12.09
CA ASN A 273 -8.89 -59.11 13.14
C ASN A 273 -8.37 -59.44 14.54
N SER A 274 -8.55 -58.51 15.49
CA SER A 274 -8.36 -58.74 16.93
C SER A 274 -9.69 -58.58 17.67
N THR A 275 -10.14 -59.66 18.29
CA THR A 275 -11.44 -59.71 19.00
C THR A 275 -11.32 -59.50 20.52
N GLY A 276 -10.11 -59.20 20.99
CA GLY A 276 -9.81 -58.99 22.41
C GLY A 276 -8.66 -58.01 22.60
N THR A 277 -7.66 -58.38 23.40
CA THR A 277 -6.55 -57.48 23.80
C THR A 277 -5.34 -57.51 22.85
N GLY A 278 -5.35 -58.41 21.86
CA GLY A 278 -4.23 -58.61 20.92
C GLY A 278 -4.11 -57.55 19.83
N THR A 279 -3.07 -57.65 19.00
CA THR A 279 -2.85 -56.78 17.82
C THR A 279 -3.38 -57.45 16.56
N ALA A 280 -4.11 -56.73 15.69
CA ALA A 280 -4.48 -57.32 14.41
C ALA A 280 -3.27 -57.39 13.44
N LEU A 281 -2.51 -56.31 13.28
CA LEU A 281 -1.25 -56.29 12.53
C LEU A 281 -0.10 -55.76 13.40
N ASN A 282 0.94 -56.57 13.60
CA ASN A 282 2.17 -56.19 14.29
C ASN A 282 3.36 -56.32 13.33
N VAL A 283 4.06 -55.22 13.06
CA VAL A 283 5.28 -55.19 12.23
C VAL A 283 6.41 -54.62 13.09
N SER A 284 7.16 -55.52 13.74
CA SER A 284 8.15 -55.17 14.75
C SER A 284 9.54 -55.64 14.33
N GLY A 285 10.33 -54.76 13.72
CA GLY A 285 11.65 -55.07 13.14
C GLY A 285 11.61 -55.77 11.77
N GLY A 286 10.45 -56.22 11.31
CA GLY A 286 10.25 -56.86 10.00
C GLY A 286 9.98 -55.90 8.85
N GLU A 287 9.88 -56.46 7.64
CA GLU A 287 9.52 -55.75 6.41
C GLU A 287 8.30 -56.40 5.73
N ILE A 288 7.36 -55.61 5.25
CA ILE A 288 6.38 -56.01 4.22
C ILE A 288 6.73 -55.26 2.94
N HIS A 289 7.00 -55.99 1.86
CA HIS A 289 7.38 -55.45 0.56
C HIS A 289 6.41 -55.93 -0.52
N SER A 290 5.66 -54.99 -1.12
CA SER A 290 4.71 -55.29 -2.18
C SER A 290 5.29 -55.08 -3.57
N GLN A 291 5.42 -56.18 -4.33
CA GLN A 291 5.80 -56.15 -5.74
C GLN A 291 4.65 -55.61 -6.61
N ASP A 292 3.41 -56.00 -6.30
CA ASP A 292 2.20 -55.43 -6.91
C ASP A 292 0.96 -55.70 -6.02
N GLY A 293 -0.03 -54.82 -6.08
CA GLY A 293 -1.40 -55.06 -5.61
C GLY A 293 -1.58 -55.66 -4.21
N THR A 294 -0.99 -55.08 -3.15
CA THR A 294 -1.18 -55.57 -1.76
C THR A 294 -2.06 -54.67 -0.90
N GLY A 295 -3.14 -55.22 -0.35
CA GLY A 295 -4.04 -54.53 0.57
C GLY A 295 -4.19 -55.27 1.91
N ILE A 296 -3.91 -54.60 3.02
CA ILE A 296 -4.05 -55.13 4.39
C ILE A 296 -5.12 -54.34 5.14
N THR A 297 -6.18 -54.99 5.60
CA THR A 297 -7.18 -54.42 6.50
C THR A 297 -7.01 -55.02 7.89
N ALA A 298 -6.71 -54.20 8.87
CA ALA A 298 -6.52 -54.60 10.26
C ALA A 298 -7.62 -53.97 11.14
N THR A 299 -8.41 -54.79 11.84
CA THR A 299 -9.52 -54.31 12.69
C THR A 299 -9.35 -54.81 14.12
N SER A 300 -9.57 -53.94 15.12
CA SER A 300 -9.49 -54.34 16.53
C SER A 300 -10.64 -53.76 17.35
N ASP A 301 -11.34 -54.65 18.07
CA ASP A 301 -12.48 -54.30 18.92
C ASP A 301 -12.07 -53.68 20.26
N SER A 302 -10.96 -54.15 20.86
CA SER A 302 -10.47 -53.66 22.17
C SER A 302 -8.95 -53.61 22.34
N GLY A 303 -8.16 -54.04 21.36
CA GLY A 303 -6.70 -53.97 21.36
C GLY A 303 -6.19 -52.90 20.39
N HIS A 304 -4.98 -53.10 19.86
CA HIS A 304 -4.44 -52.26 18.79
C HIS A 304 -4.83 -52.84 17.42
N ALA A 305 -5.18 -51.99 16.45
CA ALA A 305 -5.47 -52.47 15.10
C ALA A 305 -4.17 -52.68 14.31
N ALA A 306 -3.26 -51.71 14.27
CA ALA A 306 -1.93 -51.90 13.71
C ALA A 306 -0.83 -51.23 14.54
N VAL A 307 0.32 -51.89 14.63
CA VAL A 307 1.56 -51.37 15.23
C VAL A 307 2.71 -51.60 14.25
N ILE A 308 3.47 -50.54 13.96
CA ILE A 308 4.68 -50.56 13.15
C ILE A 308 5.80 -50.00 14.03
N ASN A 309 6.78 -50.82 14.43
CA ASN A 309 7.84 -50.39 15.34
C ASN A 309 9.21 -50.89 14.88
N ASN A 310 10.07 -49.98 14.45
CA ASN A 310 11.26 -50.29 13.64
C ASN A 310 10.92 -51.12 12.38
N GLY A 311 9.71 -50.94 11.85
CA GLY A 311 9.18 -51.74 10.75
C GLY A 311 9.32 -51.03 9.41
N LYS A 312 9.42 -51.81 8.33
CA LYS A 312 9.54 -51.30 6.96
C LYS A 312 8.34 -51.72 6.14
N LEU A 313 7.66 -50.76 5.52
CA LEU A 313 6.54 -50.98 4.60
C LEU A 313 6.92 -50.36 3.26
N THR A 314 7.13 -51.20 2.26
CA THR A 314 7.59 -50.77 0.93
C THR A 314 6.78 -51.37 -0.20
N GLY A 315 6.92 -50.77 -1.38
CA GLY A 315 6.51 -51.40 -2.63
C GLY A 315 7.27 -50.86 -3.84
N ASP A 316 7.18 -51.58 -4.95
CA ASP A 316 7.88 -51.25 -6.20
C ASP A 316 7.35 -49.98 -6.89
N SER A 317 6.11 -49.59 -6.61
CA SER A 317 5.50 -48.36 -7.11
C SER A 317 4.57 -47.72 -6.08
N ALA A 318 4.37 -46.40 -6.17
CA ALA A 318 3.62 -45.64 -5.17
C ALA A 318 2.16 -46.13 -5.04
N GLY A 319 1.80 -46.56 -3.83
CA GLY A 319 0.49 -47.14 -3.52
C GLY A 319 0.42 -48.66 -3.67
N ALA A 320 1.49 -49.35 -4.07
CA ALA A 320 1.50 -50.81 -4.26
C ALA A 320 1.16 -51.57 -2.96
N LEU A 321 1.54 -51.02 -1.80
CA LEU A 321 1.14 -51.52 -0.48
C LEU A 321 0.18 -50.52 0.19
N THR A 322 -1.01 -50.98 0.55
CA THR A 322 -1.99 -50.22 1.34
C THR A 322 -2.31 -50.95 2.65
N VAL A 323 -2.16 -50.28 3.79
CA VAL A 323 -2.52 -50.79 5.12
C VAL A 323 -3.62 -49.91 5.72
N THR A 324 -4.75 -50.49 6.14
CA THR A 324 -5.88 -49.78 6.75
C THR A 324 -6.20 -50.37 8.12
N ALA A 325 -5.91 -49.62 9.18
CA ALA A 325 -6.16 -49.97 10.57
C ALA A 325 -7.45 -49.29 11.09
N THR A 326 -8.37 -50.04 11.68
CA THR A 326 -9.65 -49.52 12.20
C THR A 326 -9.89 -49.91 13.66
N THR A 327 -10.22 -48.94 14.51
CA THR A 327 -10.66 -49.16 15.90
C THR A 327 -11.83 -48.25 16.30
N LYS A 328 -12.41 -48.53 17.47
CA LYS A 328 -13.44 -47.72 18.14
C LYS A 328 -13.04 -47.35 19.58
N THR A 329 -11.80 -47.62 19.96
CA THR A 329 -11.26 -47.40 21.30
C THR A 329 -10.69 -46.00 21.46
N ASP A 330 -10.36 -45.60 22.69
CA ASP A 330 -9.62 -44.35 22.93
C ASP A 330 -8.10 -44.49 22.66
N ASN A 331 -7.62 -45.68 22.27
CA ASN A 331 -6.24 -45.91 21.80
C ASN A 331 -6.10 -45.58 20.30
N PRO A 332 -4.86 -45.37 19.79
CA PRO A 332 -4.63 -45.21 18.35
C PRO A 332 -5.10 -46.41 17.52
N ALA A 333 -5.61 -46.17 16.31
CA ALA A 333 -5.86 -47.25 15.36
C ALA A 333 -4.55 -47.79 14.79
N LEU A 334 -3.63 -46.89 14.45
CA LEU A 334 -2.29 -47.18 13.96
C LEU A 334 -1.24 -46.47 14.83
N ASP A 335 -0.32 -47.21 15.41
CA ASP A 335 0.89 -46.67 16.03
C ASP A 335 2.11 -46.91 15.14
N ILE A 336 2.90 -45.85 14.91
CA ILE A 336 4.16 -45.87 14.17
C ILE A 336 5.27 -45.43 15.12
N GLY A 337 6.28 -46.27 15.34
CA GLY A 337 7.32 -46.10 16.34
C GLY A 337 8.72 -46.51 15.87
N GLY A 338 9.73 -46.20 16.69
CA GLY A 338 11.12 -46.61 16.44
C GLY A 338 11.73 -45.92 15.22
N THR A 339 12.59 -46.62 14.47
CA THR A 339 13.10 -46.19 13.16
C THR A 339 12.37 -46.94 12.05
N SER A 340 11.25 -46.40 11.57
CA SER A 340 10.37 -47.04 10.59
C SER A 340 10.45 -46.38 9.21
N ASP A 341 10.26 -47.17 8.15
CA ASP A 341 10.33 -46.72 6.75
C ASP A 341 8.99 -46.96 6.04
N ILE A 342 8.39 -45.90 5.49
CA ILE A 342 7.13 -45.92 4.76
C ILE A 342 7.38 -45.37 3.36
N SER A 343 7.77 -46.23 2.43
CA SER A 343 8.16 -45.85 1.07
C SER A 343 7.21 -46.49 0.05
N ASN A 344 6.75 -45.72 -0.94
CA ASN A 344 5.77 -46.19 -1.94
C ASN A 344 4.47 -46.82 -1.35
N SER A 345 4.16 -46.56 -0.08
CA SER A 345 3.13 -47.28 0.68
C SER A 345 2.16 -46.31 1.36
N VAL A 346 0.87 -46.69 1.41
CA VAL A 346 -0.19 -45.93 2.07
C VAL A 346 -0.55 -46.62 3.37
N VAL A 347 -0.35 -45.96 4.51
CA VAL A 347 -0.79 -46.44 5.83
C VAL A 347 -1.90 -45.55 6.37
N SER A 348 -3.05 -46.13 6.73
CA SER A 348 -4.25 -45.41 7.10
C SER A 348 -4.78 -45.87 8.47
N GLY A 349 -4.96 -44.95 9.41
CA GLY A 349 -5.68 -45.18 10.66
C GLY A 349 -7.10 -44.59 10.62
N LYS A 350 -8.08 -45.32 11.16
CA LYS A 350 -9.45 -44.87 11.34
C LYS A 350 -9.93 -45.15 12.76
N ASN A 351 -10.23 -44.09 13.51
CA ASN A 351 -10.78 -44.20 14.86
C ASN A 351 -12.16 -43.53 14.95
N SER A 352 -13.12 -44.21 15.59
CA SER A 352 -14.45 -43.66 15.88
C SER A 352 -14.74 -43.47 17.38
N GLY A 353 -13.75 -43.73 18.24
CA GLY A 353 -13.70 -43.28 19.63
C GLY A 353 -13.15 -41.85 19.76
N ASN A 354 -12.57 -41.51 20.92
CA ASN A 354 -11.94 -40.20 21.15
C ASN A 354 -10.42 -40.21 20.94
N GLY A 355 -9.83 -41.38 20.68
CA GLY A 355 -8.39 -41.54 20.47
C GLY A 355 -7.90 -40.96 19.14
N SER A 356 -6.57 -40.89 19.01
CA SER A 356 -5.93 -40.56 17.74
C SER A 356 -6.24 -41.63 16.68
N ALA A 357 -6.24 -41.28 15.39
CA ALA A 357 -6.39 -42.30 14.33
C ALA A 357 -5.02 -42.90 13.94
N VAL A 358 -4.01 -42.05 13.77
CA VAL A 358 -2.59 -42.44 13.68
C VAL A 358 -1.80 -41.69 14.75
N SER A 359 -0.90 -42.39 15.43
CA SER A 359 0.08 -41.83 16.37
C SER A 359 1.49 -42.18 15.87
N VAL A 360 2.36 -41.17 15.78
CA VAL A 360 3.72 -41.28 15.22
C VAL A 360 4.74 -40.82 16.25
N ALA A 361 5.74 -41.67 16.50
CA ALA A 361 6.84 -41.45 17.42
C ALA A 361 8.18 -41.93 16.83
N GLY A 362 9.29 -41.29 17.21
CA GLY A 362 10.64 -41.72 16.80
C GLY A 362 11.08 -41.14 15.46
N VAL A 363 11.53 -41.98 14.52
CA VAL A 363 12.00 -41.56 13.19
C VAL A 363 11.21 -42.30 12.12
N VAL A 364 10.54 -41.55 11.25
CA VAL A 364 9.90 -42.07 10.05
C VAL A 364 10.61 -41.54 8.82
N THR A 365 11.07 -42.45 7.98
CA THR A 365 11.69 -42.14 6.68
C THR A 365 10.77 -42.51 5.52
N SER A 366 10.95 -41.84 4.39
CA SER A 366 10.42 -42.27 3.10
C SER A 366 11.38 -41.91 1.97
N SER A 367 11.74 -42.87 1.11
CA SER A 367 12.49 -42.57 -0.12
C SER A 367 11.66 -41.83 -1.17
N GLY A 368 10.34 -41.79 -0.99
CA GLY A 368 9.34 -41.21 -1.90
C GLY A 368 8.06 -42.06 -1.92
N GLY A 369 6.94 -41.45 -2.31
CA GLY A 369 5.67 -42.15 -2.53
C GLY A 369 4.98 -42.69 -1.28
N GLY A 370 5.43 -42.34 -0.06
CA GLY A 370 4.79 -42.73 1.18
C GLY A 370 3.61 -41.82 1.56
N GLU A 371 2.51 -42.38 2.05
CA GLU A 371 1.38 -41.63 2.62
C GLU A 371 0.98 -42.15 4.01
N ILE A 372 0.81 -41.25 4.97
CA ILE A 372 0.20 -41.52 6.28
C ILE A 372 -1.18 -40.85 6.32
N LYS A 373 -2.23 -41.63 6.55
CA LYS A 373 -3.63 -41.16 6.49
C LYS A 373 -4.37 -41.35 7.81
N GLY A 374 -5.05 -40.31 8.29
CA GLY A 374 -5.82 -40.34 9.54
C GLY A 374 -7.28 -39.95 9.34
N GLN A 375 -8.21 -40.71 9.93
CA GLN A 375 -9.64 -40.37 10.00
C GLN A 375 -10.14 -40.50 11.44
N THR A 376 -10.63 -39.41 12.03
CA THR A 376 -11.20 -39.40 13.40
C THR A 376 -12.52 -38.64 13.47
N VAL A 377 -13.27 -38.84 14.56
CA VAL A 377 -14.41 -38.00 14.93
C VAL A 377 -13.94 -36.90 15.89
N ASN A 378 -13.68 -37.22 17.15
CA ASN A 378 -13.38 -36.23 18.20
C ASN A 378 -11.91 -36.18 18.66
N GLY A 379 -11.06 -37.07 18.18
CA GLY A 379 -9.63 -37.13 18.54
C GLY A 379 -8.74 -36.34 17.56
N THR A 380 -7.48 -36.76 17.46
CA THR A 380 -6.52 -36.27 16.46
C THR A 380 -6.42 -37.24 15.29
N ALA A 381 -6.57 -36.81 14.04
CA ALA A 381 -6.46 -37.73 12.90
C ALA A 381 -5.02 -38.24 12.70
N VAL A 382 -4.01 -37.37 12.73
CA VAL A 382 -2.58 -37.76 12.79
C VAL A 382 -1.85 -36.96 13.86
N GLU A 383 -1.29 -37.65 14.84
CA GLU A 383 -0.55 -37.06 15.95
C GLU A 383 0.95 -37.39 15.82
N ILE A 384 1.79 -36.37 15.65
CA ILE A 384 3.25 -36.49 15.61
C ILE A 384 3.83 -35.98 16.94
N LYS A 385 4.39 -36.90 17.72
CA LYS A 385 4.75 -36.71 19.14
C LYS A 385 6.10 -36.02 19.35
N ASP A 386 6.35 -35.60 20.59
CA ASP A 386 7.59 -34.94 21.04
C ASP A 386 8.85 -35.71 20.57
N GLY A 387 9.82 -34.98 20.03
CA GLY A 387 11.10 -35.52 19.55
C GLY A 387 11.03 -36.32 18.23
N THR A 388 9.88 -36.39 17.57
CA THR A 388 9.71 -37.19 16.34
C THR A 388 10.30 -36.51 15.12
N SER A 389 10.95 -37.29 14.25
CA SER A 389 11.49 -36.83 12.96
C SER A 389 10.78 -37.54 11.81
N ALA A 390 10.09 -36.79 10.96
CA ALA A 390 9.46 -37.30 9.73
C ALA A 390 10.20 -36.70 8.53
N THR A 391 10.87 -37.56 7.75
CA THR A 391 11.84 -37.12 6.74
C THR A 391 11.63 -37.85 5.42
N SER A 392 11.70 -37.12 4.31
CA SER A 392 11.82 -37.72 2.98
C SER A 392 13.05 -37.23 2.24
N SER A 393 13.65 -38.10 1.43
CA SER A 393 14.73 -37.75 0.52
C SER A 393 14.27 -36.99 -0.73
N GLN A 394 12.96 -36.92 -0.97
CA GLN A 394 12.34 -36.14 -2.04
C GLN A 394 11.40 -35.10 -1.45
N GLU A 395 11.33 -33.92 -2.02
CA GLU A 395 10.38 -32.88 -1.58
C GLU A 395 8.94 -33.30 -1.90
N GLY A 396 8.10 -33.35 -0.86
CA GLY A 396 6.75 -33.93 -0.93
C GLY A 396 6.73 -35.47 -0.92
N GLY A 397 7.87 -36.14 -0.72
CA GLY A 397 7.99 -37.61 -0.83
C GLY A 397 7.34 -38.41 0.30
N LEU A 398 7.00 -37.75 1.42
CA LEU A 398 6.12 -38.25 2.47
C LEU A 398 4.89 -37.33 2.57
N LEU A 399 3.72 -37.85 2.25
CA LEU A 399 2.43 -37.16 2.38
C LEU A 399 1.72 -37.55 3.68
N ILE A 400 1.10 -36.58 4.34
CA ILE A 400 0.28 -36.79 5.54
C ILE A 400 -1.12 -36.22 5.28
N THR A 401 -2.12 -37.10 5.21
CA THR A 401 -3.52 -36.74 4.90
C THR A 401 -4.39 -36.96 6.15
N ALA A 402 -5.14 -35.95 6.60
CA ALA A 402 -5.94 -36.06 7.82
C ALA A 402 -7.37 -35.54 7.65
N THR A 403 -8.34 -36.18 8.31
CA THR A 403 -9.74 -35.72 8.34
C THR A 403 -10.35 -35.90 9.73
N ALA A 404 -10.88 -34.82 10.31
CA ALA A 404 -11.53 -34.82 11.62
C ALA A 404 -12.94 -34.21 11.54
N SER A 405 -13.98 -35.01 11.84
CA SER A 405 -15.38 -34.65 11.56
C SER A 405 -16.21 -34.17 12.76
N GLY A 406 -15.73 -34.36 13.99
CA GLY A 406 -16.40 -33.94 15.21
C GLY A 406 -16.04 -32.52 15.66
N GLU A 407 -16.80 -31.99 16.61
CA GLU A 407 -16.65 -30.60 17.10
C GLU A 407 -15.29 -30.34 17.76
N LYS A 408 -14.66 -31.38 18.33
CA LYS A 408 -13.32 -31.31 18.96
C LYS A 408 -12.21 -31.91 18.11
N GLY A 409 -12.56 -32.46 16.94
CA GLY A 409 -11.64 -33.20 16.09
C GLY A 409 -10.54 -32.29 15.54
N THR A 410 -9.28 -32.71 15.69
CA THR A 410 -8.11 -32.02 15.13
C THR A 410 -7.53 -32.85 13.99
N GLY A 411 -7.15 -32.22 12.87
CA GLY A 411 -6.59 -32.92 11.72
C GLY A 411 -5.19 -33.47 12.01
N VAL A 412 -4.17 -32.60 11.97
CA VAL A 412 -2.78 -32.94 12.30
C VAL A 412 -2.28 -32.13 13.50
N VAL A 413 -1.60 -32.80 14.43
CA VAL A 413 -0.85 -32.16 15.52
C VAL A 413 0.63 -32.47 15.38
N LEU A 414 1.47 -31.44 15.35
CA LEU A 414 2.92 -31.52 15.42
C LEU A 414 3.38 -30.97 16.78
N SER A 415 3.92 -31.81 17.66
CA SER A 415 4.47 -31.38 18.95
C SER A 415 5.98 -31.61 18.97
N LYS A 416 6.79 -30.54 18.96
CA LYS A 416 8.27 -30.59 18.93
C LYS A 416 8.85 -31.51 17.85
N ALA A 417 8.09 -31.69 16.77
CA ALA A 417 8.45 -32.57 15.67
C ALA A 417 9.38 -31.85 14.68
N THR A 418 10.28 -32.60 14.07
CA THR A 418 11.08 -32.15 12.91
C THR A 418 10.54 -32.76 11.63
N LEU A 419 10.07 -31.93 10.70
CA LEU A 419 9.64 -32.36 9.37
C LEU A 419 10.66 -31.89 8.33
N THR A 420 11.03 -32.77 7.39
CA THR A 420 11.91 -32.40 6.27
C THR A 420 11.40 -32.99 4.97
N GLY A 421 11.10 -32.13 3.99
CA GLY A 421 10.59 -32.53 2.68
C GLY A 421 9.23 -33.23 2.69
N SER A 422 8.45 -33.12 3.77
CA SER A 422 7.13 -33.74 3.90
C SER A 422 6.00 -32.78 3.52
N ARG A 423 4.84 -33.31 3.11
CA ARG A 423 3.63 -32.53 2.82
C ARG A 423 2.49 -32.89 3.75
N ILE A 424 1.74 -31.90 4.23
CA ILE A 424 0.54 -32.08 5.05
C ILE A 424 -0.70 -31.57 4.28
N ASN A 425 -1.78 -32.34 4.30
CA ASN A 425 -3.12 -31.91 3.91
C ASN A 425 -4.15 -32.37 4.95
N ALA A 426 -4.81 -31.44 5.63
CA ALA A 426 -5.72 -31.74 6.73
C ALA A 426 -7.07 -31.03 6.61
N ASP A 427 -8.13 -31.76 6.91
CA ASP A 427 -9.51 -31.25 6.99
C ASP A 427 -10.06 -31.37 8.42
N ALA A 428 -10.71 -30.32 8.91
CA ALA A 428 -11.47 -30.30 10.16
C ALA A 428 -12.86 -29.69 9.97
N THR A 429 -13.83 -30.11 10.77
CA THR A 429 -15.17 -29.48 10.79
C THR A 429 -15.16 -28.22 11.66
N GLN A 430 -15.04 -28.35 12.99
CA GLN A 430 -14.98 -27.19 13.92
C GLN A 430 -13.64 -27.02 14.64
N GLY A 431 -12.80 -28.05 14.72
CA GLY A 431 -11.49 -27.98 15.38
C GLY A 431 -10.39 -27.41 14.47
N ASN A 432 -9.14 -27.49 14.91
CA ASN A 432 -8.00 -27.05 14.10
C ASN A 432 -7.68 -28.09 13.02
N ALA A 433 -7.46 -27.69 11.78
CA ALA A 433 -7.05 -28.65 10.75
C ALA A 433 -5.56 -29.01 10.88
N VAL A 434 -4.67 -28.04 11.05
CA VAL A 434 -3.27 -28.28 11.44
C VAL A 434 -2.91 -27.47 12.69
N THR A 435 -2.24 -28.09 13.66
CA THR A 435 -1.63 -27.43 14.82
C THR A 435 -0.15 -27.74 14.91
N ILE A 436 0.68 -26.70 15.03
CA ILE A 436 2.15 -26.78 15.12
C ILE A 436 2.57 -26.14 16.45
N THR A 437 3.19 -26.93 17.33
CA THR A 437 3.68 -26.48 18.63
C THR A 437 5.16 -26.84 18.79
N ASP A 438 6.01 -25.84 19.01
CA ASP A 438 7.47 -25.99 19.18
C ASP A 438 8.18 -26.72 18.00
N GLY A 439 7.56 -26.75 16.81
CA GLY A 439 7.99 -27.58 15.68
C GLY A 439 9.05 -26.95 14.77
N ARG A 440 9.86 -27.78 14.10
CA ARG A 440 10.84 -27.35 13.09
C ARG A 440 10.51 -27.99 11.74
N ILE A 441 10.27 -27.19 10.71
CA ILE A 441 9.89 -27.68 9.38
C ILE A 441 10.86 -27.11 8.34
N THR A 442 11.32 -27.94 7.41
CA THR A 442 12.28 -27.54 6.36
C THR A 442 11.94 -28.19 5.01
N GLY A 443 11.53 -27.38 4.03
CA GLY A 443 11.02 -27.84 2.74
C GLY A 443 9.62 -28.47 2.83
N GLY A 444 8.93 -28.54 1.68
CA GLY A 444 7.56 -29.06 1.59
C GLY A 444 6.46 -28.03 1.91
N SER A 445 5.21 -28.51 2.02
CA SER A 445 4.04 -27.64 2.19
C SER A 445 3.01 -28.18 3.17
N ILE A 446 2.27 -27.26 3.79
CA ILE A 446 1.25 -27.55 4.80
C ILE A 446 -0.06 -26.90 4.34
N ALA A 447 -1.13 -27.69 4.23
CA ALA A 447 -2.46 -27.21 3.95
C ALA A 447 -3.43 -27.69 5.03
N GLY A 448 -4.16 -26.76 5.64
CA GLY A 448 -5.23 -27.03 6.59
C GLY A 448 -6.52 -26.33 6.19
N HIS A 449 -7.64 -27.04 6.22
CA HIS A 449 -8.97 -26.52 5.91
C HIS A 449 -9.95 -26.83 7.05
N ALA A 450 -10.57 -25.81 7.64
CA ALA A 450 -11.48 -25.94 8.78
C ALA A 450 -12.79 -25.18 8.54
N LEU A 451 -13.96 -25.84 8.55
CA LEU A 451 -15.23 -25.17 8.23
C LEU A 451 -15.52 -23.98 9.17
N GLY A 452 -15.55 -24.21 10.49
CA GLY A 452 -15.72 -23.16 11.51
C GLY A 452 -14.53 -22.96 12.45
N GLY A 453 -13.47 -23.77 12.31
CA GLY A 453 -12.31 -23.78 13.21
C GLY A 453 -11.13 -22.91 12.73
N THR A 454 -9.92 -23.28 13.16
CA THR A 454 -8.69 -22.68 12.61
C THR A 454 -8.08 -23.59 11.55
N GLY A 455 -7.83 -23.09 10.33
CA GLY A 455 -7.17 -23.88 9.29
C GLY A 455 -5.75 -24.31 9.69
N LEU A 456 -4.93 -23.35 10.12
CA LEU A 456 -3.55 -23.58 10.57
C LEU A 456 -3.24 -22.80 11.85
N ASN A 457 -2.87 -23.49 12.92
CA ASN A 457 -2.50 -22.89 14.21
C ASN A 457 -1.01 -23.11 14.50
N ILE A 458 -0.26 -22.03 14.72
CA ILE A 458 1.19 -22.01 14.91
C ILE A 458 1.53 -21.44 16.28
N SER A 459 2.36 -22.17 17.03
CA SER A 459 2.99 -21.71 18.27
C SER A 459 4.45 -22.19 18.32
N ASN A 460 5.39 -21.27 18.54
CA ASN A 460 6.82 -21.54 18.73
C ASN A 460 7.49 -22.32 17.56
N ALA A 461 7.12 -22.06 16.31
CA ALA A 461 7.62 -22.81 15.16
C ALA A 461 8.83 -22.15 14.48
N VAL A 462 9.71 -22.98 13.90
CA VAL A 462 10.77 -22.56 12.98
C VAL A 462 10.52 -23.14 11.60
N LEU A 463 10.29 -22.28 10.61
CA LEU A 463 10.02 -22.63 9.22
C LEU A 463 11.21 -22.23 8.32
N SER A 464 11.55 -23.07 7.35
CA SER A 464 12.51 -22.73 6.29
C SER A 464 12.14 -23.38 4.97
N LYS A 465 12.00 -22.58 3.91
CA LYS A 465 11.47 -22.99 2.60
C LYS A 465 10.12 -23.72 2.71
N VAL A 466 9.20 -23.21 3.53
CA VAL A 466 7.88 -23.83 3.75
C VAL A 466 6.79 -22.94 3.16
N VAL A 467 5.85 -23.54 2.42
CA VAL A 467 4.56 -22.91 2.09
C VAL A 467 3.49 -23.50 3.00
N ALA A 468 3.01 -22.72 3.96
CA ALA A 468 2.01 -23.13 4.93
C ALA A 468 0.71 -22.32 4.72
N SER A 469 -0.42 -23.00 4.57
CA SER A 469 -1.71 -22.38 4.27
C SER A 469 -2.81 -22.92 5.17
N GLY A 470 -3.55 -22.00 5.78
CA GLY A 470 -4.76 -22.29 6.54
C GLY A 470 -5.98 -21.67 5.88
N THR A 471 -7.05 -22.43 5.72
CA THR A 471 -8.30 -21.99 5.08
C THR A 471 -9.49 -22.29 5.97
N THR A 472 -10.51 -21.43 5.91
CA THR A 472 -11.75 -21.58 6.66
C THR A 472 -12.97 -21.02 5.91
N GLN A 473 -14.17 -21.37 6.35
CA GLN A 473 -15.38 -20.65 5.94
C GLN A 473 -15.62 -19.47 6.88
N THR A 474 -15.87 -19.72 8.17
CA THR A 474 -16.32 -18.70 9.14
C THR A 474 -15.42 -18.53 10.37
N GLY A 475 -14.31 -19.27 10.46
CA GLY A 475 -13.39 -19.23 11.60
C GLY A 475 -12.19 -18.32 11.39
N THR A 476 -10.98 -18.86 11.59
CA THR A 476 -9.71 -18.19 11.26
C THR A 476 -8.92 -19.02 10.27
N GLY A 477 -8.42 -18.44 9.18
CA GLY A 477 -7.56 -19.14 8.21
C GLY A 477 -6.30 -19.66 8.89
N SER A 478 -5.45 -18.76 9.36
CA SER A 478 -4.21 -19.07 10.10
C SER A 478 -4.08 -18.27 11.39
N ALA A 479 -3.59 -18.87 12.46
CA ALA A 479 -3.34 -18.21 13.74
C ALA A 479 -1.88 -18.40 14.19
N ILE A 480 -1.23 -17.32 14.63
CA ILE A 480 0.14 -17.31 15.16
C ILE A 480 0.06 -16.84 16.61
N ASN A 481 0.12 -17.79 17.54
CA ASN A 481 -0.16 -17.61 18.97
C ASN A 481 1.10 -17.68 19.87
N GLY A 482 2.28 -17.79 19.26
CA GLY A 482 3.57 -17.84 19.94
C GLY A 482 4.65 -17.22 19.05
N THR A 483 5.90 -17.67 19.18
CA THR A 483 6.96 -17.21 18.27
C THR A 483 6.94 -17.98 16.94
N LEU A 484 6.96 -17.28 15.82
CA LEU A 484 7.25 -17.82 14.50
C LEU A 484 8.58 -17.24 14.03
N THR A 485 9.55 -18.09 13.74
CA THR A 485 10.79 -17.71 13.06
C THR A 485 10.81 -18.36 11.68
N SER A 486 11.00 -17.55 10.65
CA SER A 486 10.83 -17.94 9.26
C SER A 486 11.97 -17.38 8.40
N ASP A 487 12.36 -18.08 7.34
CA ASP A 487 13.22 -17.49 6.31
C ASP A 487 12.42 -16.64 5.33
N ASN A 488 13.09 -15.75 4.60
CA ASN A 488 12.49 -14.81 3.65
C ASN A 488 11.87 -15.44 2.39
N VAL A 489 11.88 -16.77 2.28
CA VAL A 489 11.26 -17.54 1.17
C VAL A 489 10.10 -18.41 1.64
N SER A 490 9.86 -18.49 2.94
CA SER A 490 8.70 -19.19 3.50
C SER A 490 7.48 -18.27 3.55
N GLN A 491 6.32 -18.83 3.21
CA GLN A 491 5.04 -18.13 3.12
C GLN A 491 4.02 -18.77 4.05
N ILE A 492 3.31 -17.94 4.82
CA ILE A 492 2.26 -18.35 5.75
C ILE A 492 0.96 -17.65 5.33
N THR A 493 0.05 -18.38 4.67
CA THR A 493 -1.21 -17.81 4.18
C THR A 493 -2.39 -18.21 5.08
N GLY A 494 -3.38 -17.33 5.22
CA GLY A 494 -4.61 -17.56 5.98
C GLY A 494 -5.82 -16.99 5.26
N SER A 495 -6.79 -17.82 4.88
CA SER A 495 -7.97 -17.38 4.11
C SER A 495 -9.29 -17.75 4.79
N ALA A 496 -10.19 -16.77 4.92
CA ALA A 496 -11.60 -16.97 5.25
C ALA A 496 -12.47 -16.73 4.00
N THR A 497 -13.34 -17.71 3.70
CA THR A 497 -14.08 -17.80 2.43
C THR A 497 -15.58 -17.50 2.54
N GLN A 498 -16.07 -17.18 3.74
CA GLN A 498 -17.44 -16.70 3.99
C GLN A 498 -17.43 -15.51 4.96
N ASP A 499 -18.59 -14.89 5.13
CA ASP A 499 -18.73 -13.69 5.92
C ASP A 499 -18.37 -13.87 7.40
N GLY A 500 -17.71 -12.85 7.96
CA GLY A 500 -17.31 -12.78 9.37
C GLY A 500 -16.10 -13.61 9.79
N GLY A 501 -15.50 -14.42 8.90
CA GLY A 501 -14.25 -15.12 9.16
C GLY A 501 -13.01 -14.23 8.91
N ASN A 502 -11.93 -14.49 9.65
CA ASN A 502 -10.66 -13.75 9.54
C ASN A 502 -9.58 -14.54 8.80
N GLY A 503 -8.72 -13.85 8.04
CA GLY A 503 -7.64 -14.49 7.28
C GLY A 503 -6.50 -15.01 8.17
N VAL A 504 -5.67 -14.10 8.69
CA VAL A 504 -4.59 -14.40 9.66
C VAL A 504 -4.81 -13.65 10.98
N ASN A 505 -4.63 -14.32 12.12
CA ASN A 505 -4.54 -13.68 13.43
C ASN A 505 -3.13 -13.80 14.01
N VAL A 506 -2.48 -12.67 14.30
CA VAL A 506 -1.16 -12.59 14.93
C VAL A 506 -1.35 -12.13 16.38
N SER A 507 -1.08 -13.02 17.35
CA SER A 507 -1.11 -12.70 18.79
C SER A 507 0.21 -13.01 19.51
N GLY A 508 1.27 -13.31 18.74
CA GLY A 508 2.61 -13.60 19.22
C GLY A 508 3.69 -12.81 18.48
N SER A 509 4.87 -13.41 18.31
CA SER A 509 6.00 -12.78 17.63
C SER A 509 6.23 -13.40 16.25
N VAL A 510 6.36 -12.59 15.21
CA VAL A 510 6.76 -13.02 13.85
C VAL A 510 8.14 -12.45 13.56
N THR A 511 9.05 -13.30 13.09
CA THR A 511 10.40 -12.90 12.68
C THR A 511 10.76 -13.53 11.34
N GLY A 512 10.93 -12.71 10.32
CA GLY A 512 11.15 -13.15 8.93
C GLY A 512 9.91 -13.73 8.24
N GLY A 513 10.06 -13.97 6.93
CA GLY A 513 9.03 -14.58 6.08
C GLY A 513 7.92 -13.62 5.61
N GLN A 514 7.01 -14.16 4.81
CA GLN A 514 5.80 -13.48 4.35
C GLN A 514 4.57 -14.09 5.03
N VAL A 515 3.68 -13.24 5.53
CA VAL A 515 2.40 -13.62 6.13
C VAL A 515 1.28 -12.95 5.33
N GLU A 516 0.38 -13.73 4.73
CA GLU A 516 -0.65 -13.21 3.83
C GLU A 516 -2.06 -13.65 4.26
N GLY A 517 -2.93 -12.68 4.50
CA GLY A 517 -4.31 -12.87 4.90
C GLY A 517 -5.32 -12.56 3.81
N HIS A 518 -6.40 -13.33 3.73
CA HIS A 518 -7.52 -13.09 2.83
C HIS A 518 -8.86 -13.24 3.56
N ALA A 519 -9.80 -12.31 3.36
CA ALA A 519 -11.14 -12.39 3.96
C ALA A 519 -12.24 -11.75 3.07
N THR A 520 -13.44 -12.32 3.04
CA THR A 520 -14.58 -11.73 2.33
C THR A 520 -15.11 -10.47 3.03
N SER A 521 -15.39 -10.54 4.34
CA SER A 521 -15.92 -9.38 5.11
C SER A 521 -15.37 -9.25 6.54
N GLY A 522 -14.61 -10.22 7.04
CA GLY A 522 -13.84 -10.07 8.29
C GLY A 522 -12.51 -9.35 8.09
N ASP A 523 -11.64 -9.39 9.10
CA ASP A 523 -10.28 -8.84 8.98
C ASP A 523 -9.39 -9.85 8.24
N ALA A 524 -8.75 -9.42 7.14
CA ALA A 524 -7.83 -10.27 6.42
C ALA A 524 -6.56 -10.56 7.25
N VAL A 525 -6.03 -9.56 7.97
CA VAL A 525 -5.08 -9.78 9.07
C VAL A 525 -5.50 -9.02 10.32
N THR A 526 -5.49 -9.68 11.48
CA THR A 526 -5.58 -9.04 12.80
C THR A 526 -4.23 -9.12 13.51
N VAL A 527 -3.77 -8.02 14.11
CA VAL A 527 -2.60 -7.96 15.00
C VAL A 527 -3.07 -7.60 16.41
N ALA A 528 -2.99 -8.58 17.32
CA ALA A 528 -3.53 -8.52 18.67
C ALA A 528 -2.53 -7.93 19.68
N ASP A 529 -2.94 -7.84 20.95
CA ASP A 529 -2.16 -7.20 22.02
C ASP A 529 -0.91 -7.98 22.42
N GLY A 530 0.23 -7.29 22.50
CA GLY A 530 1.53 -7.86 22.82
C GLY A 530 2.28 -8.45 21.62
N SER A 531 1.79 -8.26 20.39
CA SER A 531 2.40 -8.81 19.19
C SER A 531 3.70 -8.08 18.81
N SER A 532 4.63 -8.80 18.19
CA SER A 532 5.89 -8.24 17.67
C SER A 532 6.12 -8.73 16.25
N VAL A 533 6.44 -7.84 15.32
CA VAL A 533 6.76 -8.19 13.93
C VAL A 533 8.14 -7.61 13.58
N ALA A 534 9.08 -8.48 13.21
CA ALA A 534 10.46 -8.11 12.91
C ALA A 534 10.93 -8.73 11.59
N ASP A 535 11.60 -7.95 10.73
CA ASP A 535 12.17 -8.40 9.44
C ASP A 535 11.17 -9.16 8.53
N ALA A 536 9.86 -8.89 8.67
CA ALA A 536 8.78 -9.65 8.05
C ALA A 536 7.81 -8.74 7.28
N GLU A 537 7.18 -9.33 6.26
CA GLU A 537 6.14 -8.69 5.45
C GLU A 537 4.79 -9.33 5.75
N VAL A 538 3.84 -8.53 6.22
CA VAL A 538 2.49 -8.96 6.62
C VAL A 538 1.49 -8.25 5.71
N LYS A 539 0.77 -9.00 4.88
CA LYS A 539 -0.24 -8.48 3.94
C LYS A 539 -1.63 -9.00 4.27
N GLY A 540 -2.66 -8.20 4.06
CA GLY A 540 -4.05 -8.63 4.18
C GLY A 540 -4.94 -8.05 3.09
N ASP A 541 -5.56 -8.89 2.27
CA ASP A 541 -6.52 -8.48 1.24
C ASP A 541 -7.94 -8.85 1.65
N ALA A 542 -8.80 -7.85 1.85
CA ALA A 542 -10.23 -8.03 2.13
C ALA A 542 -11.10 -7.60 0.94
N GLU A 543 -12.30 -8.18 0.78
CA GLU A 543 -13.27 -7.64 -0.19
C GLU A 543 -13.99 -6.43 0.43
N SER A 544 -14.77 -6.66 1.49
CA SER A 544 -15.55 -5.61 2.19
C SER A 544 -15.12 -5.33 3.63
N GLY A 545 -14.20 -6.15 4.17
CA GLY A 545 -13.65 -6.00 5.52
C GLY A 545 -12.39 -5.14 5.60
N THR A 546 -11.62 -5.33 6.67
CA THR A 546 -10.32 -4.66 6.87
C THR A 546 -9.20 -5.47 6.25
N GLY A 547 -8.28 -4.84 5.52
CA GLY A 547 -7.04 -5.50 5.09
C GLY A 547 -6.14 -5.88 6.29
N VAL A 548 -5.70 -4.89 7.06
CA VAL A 548 -4.91 -5.10 8.30
C VAL A 548 -5.53 -4.34 9.48
N ASN A 549 -5.87 -5.04 10.57
CA ASN A 549 -6.40 -4.45 11.80
C ASN A 549 -5.41 -4.64 12.98
N VAL A 550 -4.72 -3.58 13.39
CA VAL A 550 -3.91 -3.55 14.61
C VAL A 550 -4.80 -3.20 15.80
N ALA A 551 -5.39 -4.24 16.41
CA ALA A 551 -6.36 -4.13 17.48
C ALA A 551 -5.73 -3.92 18.88
N GLY A 552 -4.47 -4.34 19.08
CA GLY A 552 -3.75 -4.25 20.35
C GLY A 552 -2.42 -3.51 20.26
N LYS A 553 -1.55 -3.66 21.27
CA LYS A 553 -0.19 -3.13 21.22
C LYS A 553 0.70 -4.00 20.32
N ALA A 554 1.33 -3.38 19.32
CA ALA A 554 2.25 -4.01 18.39
C ALA A 554 3.61 -3.30 18.37
N MET A 555 4.69 -4.08 18.37
CA MET A 555 6.06 -3.59 18.12
C MET A 555 6.52 -4.00 16.73
N LEU A 556 6.98 -3.05 15.93
CA LEU A 556 7.47 -3.25 14.56
C LEU A 556 8.96 -2.92 14.49
N THR A 557 9.74 -3.73 13.77
CA THR A 557 11.19 -3.49 13.56
C THR A 557 11.59 -3.99 12.19
N ASN A 558 11.95 -3.07 11.27
CA ASN A 558 12.20 -3.39 9.87
C ASN A 558 11.06 -4.26 9.24
N ALA A 559 9.80 -3.94 9.58
CA ALA A 559 8.63 -4.76 9.25
C ALA A 559 7.55 -3.95 8.50
N SER A 560 6.88 -4.58 7.56
CA SER A 560 5.82 -3.96 6.75
C SER A 560 4.47 -4.64 7.01
N LEU A 561 3.46 -3.85 7.35
CA LEU A 561 2.06 -4.28 7.55
C LEU A 561 1.19 -3.58 6.51
N GLY A 562 0.83 -4.26 5.42
CA GLY A 562 0.08 -3.67 4.30
C GLY A 562 -1.30 -4.28 4.11
N GLY A 563 -2.37 -3.47 4.12
CA GLY A 563 -3.74 -3.95 3.95
C GLY A 563 -4.43 -3.41 2.70
N THR A 564 -5.02 -4.29 1.89
CA THR A 564 -5.88 -3.93 0.75
C THR A 564 -7.35 -4.21 1.06
N THR A 565 -8.24 -3.36 0.59
CA THR A 565 -9.69 -3.59 0.60
C THR A 565 -10.33 -3.15 -0.71
N GLN A 566 -11.54 -3.62 -1.03
CA GLN A 566 -12.35 -3.02 -2.08
C GLN A 566 -13.14 -1.85 -1.50
N THR A 567 -14.07 -2.12 -0.58
CA THR A 567 -15.04 -1.12 -0.06
C THR A 567 -14.95 -0.88 1.46
N GLY A 568 -14.06 -1.58 2.17
CA GLY A 568 -13.88 -1.46 3.62
C GLY A 568 -12.80 -0.44 4.02
N LYS A 569 -11.86 -0.85 4.89
CA LYS A 569 -10.67 -0.06 5.21
C LYS A 569 -9.40 -0.83 4.88
N GLY A 570 -8.42 -0.18 4.25
CA GLY A 570 -7.14 -0.81 3.93
C GLY A 570 -6.44 -1.28 5.20
N ALA A 571 -6.15 -0.37 6.12
CA ALA A 571 -5.68 -0.68 7.45
C ALA A 571 -6.37 0.13 8.57
N ILE A 572 -6.40 -0.44 9.77
CA ILE A 572 -6.88 0.18 11.01
C ILE A 572 -5.79 0.04 12.07
N ILE A 573 -5.46 1.14 12.74
CA ILE A 573 -4.64 1.15 13.96
C ILE A 573 -5.56 1.58 15.11
N ALA A 574 -6.15 0.60 15.79
CA ALA A 574 -7.04 0.82 16.93
C ALA A 574 -6.31 0.71 18.28
N GLY A 575 -5.25 -0.10 18.35
CA GLY A 575 -4.40 -0.26 19.52
C GLY A 575 -3.22 0.73 19.58
N SER A 576 -1.99 0.24 19.74
CA SER A 576 -0.80 1.10 19.67
C SER A 576 0.32 0.47 18.87
N VAL A 577 0.87 1.20 17.89
CA VAL A 577 2.06 0.80 17.14
C VAL A 577 3.28 1.54 17.68
N THR A 578 4.36 0.80 17.98
CA THR A 578 5.70 1.36 18.16
C THR A 578 6.60 0.77 17.08
N ALA A 579 7.21 1.62 16.27
CA ALA A 579 7.93 1.27 15.06
C ALA A 579 9.32 1.91 15.01
N ASP A 580 10.25 1.31 14.25
CA ASP A 580 11.48 1.98 13.82
C ASP A 580 11.27 2.71 12.48
N ASP A 581 12.21 3.60 12.11
CA ASP A 581 12.16 4.43 10.89
C ASP A 581 12.12 3.63 9.56
N LYS A 582 12.18 2.29 9.63
CA LYS A 582 12.08 1.37 8.49
C LYS A 582 10.76 0.62 8.43
N SER A 583 9.98 0.66 9.50
CA SER A 583 8.71 -0.05 9.57
C SER A 583 7.57 0.79 9.03
N VAL A 584 6.68 0.15 8.29
CA VAL A 584 5.58 0.79 7.55
C VAL A 584 4.27 0.11 7.91
N VAL A 585 3.22 0.90 8.15
CA VAL A 585 1.83 0.43 8.15
C VAL A 585 1.10 1.07 6.98
N SER A 586 0.75 0.29 5.96
CA SER A 586 0.09 0.78 4.75
C SER A 586 -1.32 0.24 4.57
N GLY A 587 -2.17 1.01 3.89
CA GLY A 587 -3.59 0.69 3.69
C GLY A 587 -4.14 1.26 2.39
N THR A 588 -4.75 0.42 1.57
CA THR A 588 -5.26 0.77 0.24
C THR A 588 -6.74 0.40 0.08
N ALA A 589 -7.59 1.37 -0.25
CA ALA A 589 -8.98 1.15 -0.66
C ALA A 589 -9.15 1.32 -2.17
N THR A 590 -9.59 0.26 -2.85
CA THR A 590 -9.59 0.16 -4.33
C THR A 590 -10.93 0.48 -5.01
N GLN A 591 -12.00 0.71 -4.26
CA GLN A 591 -13.31 1.17 -4.76
C GLN A 591 -13.85 2.34 -3.91
N ASP A 592 -15.01 2.86 -4.31
CA ASP A 592 -15.59 4.06 -3.69
C ASP A 592 -16.05 3.83 -2.23
N GLY A 593 -15.79 4.81 -1.37
CA GLY A 593 -16.27 4.87 0.01
C GLY A 593 -15.36 4.20 1.05
N GLY A 594 -14.26 3.58 0.62
CA GLY A 594 -13.25 2.99 1.50
C GLY A 594 -12.11 3.96 1.84
N ASN A 595 -11.59 3.85 3.07
CA ASN A 595 -10.42 4.61 3.51
C ASN A 595 -9.13 3.78 3.41
N GLY A 596 -8.00 4.45 3.17
CA GLY A 596 -6.69 3.81 3.14
C GLY A 596 -6.26 3.31 4.53
N VAL A 597 -5.83 4.21 5.42
CA VAL A 597 -5.49 3.92 6.82
C VAL A 597 -6.34 4.74 7.79
N ASN A 598 -6.90 4.10 8.82
CA ASN A 598 -7.55 4.78 9.94
C ASN A 598 -6.73 4.62 11.24
N VAL A 599 -6.29 5.74 11.82
CA VAL A 599 -5.53 5.79 13.08
C VAL A 599 -6.43 6.32 14.19
N SER A 600 -7.06 5.42 14.95
CA SER A 600 -7.89 5.78 16.12
C SER A 600 -7.20 5.50 17.46
N GLY A 601 -6.14 4.70 17.46
CA GLY A 601 -5.31 4.37 18.60
C GLY A 601 -4.10 5.29 18.72
N SER A 602 -2.89 4.71 18.77
CA SER A 602 -1.64 5.48 18.77
C SER A 602 -0.55 4.90 17.86
N VAL A 603 0.27 5.79 17.30
CA VAL A 603 1.47 5.44 16.50
C VAL A 603 2.67 6.19 17.06
N THR A 604 3.82 5.53 17.15
CA THR A 604 5.09 6.15 17.53
C THR A 604 6.23 5.55 16.72
N GLY A 605 6.93 6.39 15.95
CA GLY A 605 7.95 5.95 14.99
C GLY A 605 7.36 5.45 13.67
N GLY A 606 8.24 5.14 12.70
CA GLY A 606 7.88 4.53 11.42
C GLY A 606 7.00 5.39 10.49
N GLN A 607 6.57 4.76 9.39
CA GLN A 607 5.75 5.40 8.36
C GLN A 607 4.31 4.83 8.35
N VAL A 608 3.34 5.68 8.00
CA VAL A 608 1.94 5.27 7.74
C VAL A 608 1.55 5.73 6.35
N GLU A 609 1.16 4.79 5.48
CA GLU A 609 0.90 5.07 4.05
C GLU A 609 -0.53 4.70 3.64
N GLY A 610 -1.36 5.70 3.34
CA GLY A 610 -2.74 5.52 2.91
C GLY A 610 -2.96 5.77 1.43
N HIS A 611 -3.79 4.94 0.79
CA HIS A 611 -4.25 5.14 -0.58
C HIS A 611 -5.77 4.93 -0.66
N ALA A 612 -6.50 5.84 -1.33
CA ALA A 612 -7.95 5.72 -1.50
C ALA A 612 -8.42 6.22 -2.88
N ILE A 613 -9.36 5.52 -3.51
CA ILE A 613 -10.04 6.01 -4.72
C ILE A 613 -11.08 7.09 -4.39
N SER A 614 -11.91 6.86 -3.36
CA SER A 614 -12.89 7.85 -2.87
C SER A 614 -13.05 7.73 -1.36
N GLY A 615 -12.55 8.71 -0.61
CA GLY A 615 -12.56 8.72 0.85
C GLY A 615 -11.39 9.49 1.43
N ASP A 616 -11.00 9.15 2.66
CA ASP A 616 -9.75 9.62 3.26
C ASP A 616 -8.65 8.57 3.05
N ALA A 617 -7.53 8.95 2.44
CA ALA A 617 -6.38 8.05 2.31
C ALA A 617 -5.73 7.77 3.67
N VAL A 618 -5.47 8.77 4.51
CA VAL A 618 -5.22 8.56 5.96
C VAL A 618 -6.18 9.41 6.80
N ASN A 619 -6.84 8.78 7.78
CA ASN A 619 -7.75 9.44 8.71
C ASN A 619 -7.28 9.23 10.16
N ILE A 620 -6.86 10.32 10.81
CA ILE A 620 -6.35 10.33 12.18
C ILE A 620 -7.42 10.89 13.13
N THR A 621 -7.80 10.07 14.12
CA THR A 621 -8.62 10.47 15.29
C THR A 621 -7.93 10.12 16.62
N GLY A 622 -6.69 9.64 16.58
CA GLY A 622 -5.91 9.18 17.72
C GLY A 622 -4.64 10.01 17.97
N ALA A 623 -3.57 9.36 18.42
CA ALA A 623 -2.27 9.99 18.68
C ALA A 623 -1.18 9.52 17.71
N VAL A 624 -0.33 10.43 17.23
CA VAL A 624 0.83 10.14 16.38
C VAL A 624 2.03 10.91 16.88
N SER A 625 3.20 10.27 16.98
CA SER A 625 4.44 11.00 17.24
C SER A 625 5.68 10.38 16.60
N HIS A 626 6.67 11.20 16.24
CA HIS A 626 7.93 10.72 15.65
C HIS A 626 7.74 9.89 14.36
N SER A 627 6.67 10.14 13.60
CA SER A 627 6.29 9.35 12.42
C SER A 627 6.26 10.19 11.14
N GLU A 628 6.25 9.50 10.00
CA GLU A 628 5.90 10.09 8.70
C GLU A 628 4.54 9.55 8.24
N ILE A 629 3.59 10.44 7.95
CA ILE A 629 2.25 10.09 7.48
C ILE A 629 2.13 10.52 6.03
N LEU A 630 1.85 9.57 5.14
CA LEU A 630 1.68 9.78 3.70
C LEU A 630 0.28 9.32 3.30
N GLY A 631 -0.46 10.12 2.55
CA GLY A 631 -1.79 9.75 2.07
C GLY A 631 -2.05 10.26 0.66
N ASP A 632 -2.50 9.40 -0.25
CA ASP A 632 -2.85 9.76 -1.64
C ASP A 632 -4.28 9.34 -1.99
N ALA A 633 -5.12 10.34 -2.31
CA ALA A 633 -6.53 10.15 -2.65
C ALA A 633 -6.80 10.52 -4.12
N THR A 634 -7.51 9.67 -4.86
CA THR A 634 -8.02 10.10 -6.18
C THR A 634 -9.13 11.13 -6.01
N THR A 635 -10.10 10.84 -5.12
CA THR A 635 -11.13 11.80 -4.70
C THR A 635 -11.28 11.80 -3.18
N GLY A 636 -11.46 12.97 -2.57
CA GLY A 636 -11.60 13.11 -1.10
C GLY A 636 -10.38 13.77 -0.44
N THR A 637 -9.84 13.17 0.62
CA THR A 637 -8.74 13.75 1.41
C THR A 637 -7.49 12.88 1.39
N GLY A 638 -6.32 13.44 1.11
CA GLY A 638 -5.04 12.73 1.25
C GLY A 638 -4.77 12.35 2.71
N VAL A 639 -4.67 13.34 3.60
CA VAL A 639 -4.63 13.11 5.06
C VAL A 639 -5.62 14.03 5.78
N VAL A 640 -6.48 13.46 6.62
CA VAL A 640 -7.33 14.21 7.55
C VAL A 640 -6.89 13.98 9.00
N VAL A 641 -6.77 15.07 9.75
CA VAL A 641 -6.50 15.06 11.20
C VAL A 641 -7.68 15.70 11.91
N ASN A 642 -8.35 14.94 12.77
CA ASN A 642 -9.63 15.31 13.38
C ASN A 642 -9.45 15.95 14.76
N SER A 643 -10.43 16.77 15.18
CA SER A 643 -10.47 17.38 16.51
C SER A 643 -10.26 16.37 17.65
N GLY A 644 -9.45 16.74 18.64
CA GLY A 644 -9.10 15.87 19.77
C GLY A 644 -7.95 14.88 19.50
N SER A 645 -7.45 14.83 18.26
CA SER A 645 -6.21 14.08 17.95
C SER A 645 -4.98 14.77 18.56
N LYS A 646 -3.89 14.00 18.70
CA LYS A 646 -2.58 14.51 19.14
C LYS A 646 -1.48 14.18 18.13
N VAL A 647 -0.70 15.16 17.68
CA VAL A 647 0.34 14.98 16.65
C VAL A 647 1.62 15.75 17.02
N GLU A 648 2.69 15.05 17.38
CA GLU A 648 3.96 15.66 17.83
C GLU A 648 5.15 15.17 16.99
N ASP A 649 6.11 16.04 16.66
CA ASP A 649 7.37 15.65 16.01
C ASP A 649 7.16 14.78 14.75
N THR A 650 6.17 15.14 13.92
CA THR A 650 5.60 14.29 12.86
C THR A 650 5.49 15.06 11.53
N ALA A 651 5.81 14.40 10.42
CA ALA A 651 5.55 14.89 9.07
C ALA A 651 4.20 14.32 8.56
N VAL A 652 3.35 15.16 8.02
CA VAL A 652 2.02 14.82 7.47
C VAL A 652 1.97 15.30 6.02
N SER A 653 1.94 14.38 5.07
CA SER A 653 1.97 14.66 3.63
C SER A 653 0.77 14.03 2.92
N GLY A 654 -0.21 14.86 2.56
CA GLY A 654 -1.41 14.45 1.86
C GLY A 654 -1.45 14.92 0.41
N SER A 655 -1.94 14.05 -0.48
CA SER A 655 -2.14 14.27 -1.91
C SER A 655 -3.58 13.96 -2.29
N ALA A 656 -4.16 14.76 -3.17
CA ALA A 656 -5.48 14.54 -3.76
C ALA A 656 -5.50 14.88 -5.26
N THR A 657 -6.09 14.05 -6.11
CA THR A 657 -6.37 14.48 -7.50
C THR A 657 -7.58 15.45 -7.52
N ALA A 658 -8.64 15.15 -6.79
CA ALA A 658 -9.76 16.06 -6.58
C ALA A 658 -10.24 16.07 -5.12
N GLY A 659 -10.08 17.20 -4.43
CA GLY A 659 -10.50 17.36 -3.04
C GLY A 659 -9.48 18.13 -2.21
N THR A 660 -9.01 17.57 -1.10
CA THR A 660 -8.05 18.23 -0.21
C THR A 660 -6.80 17.38 0.00
N GLY A 661 -5.60 17.94 -0.18
CA GLY A 661 -4.36 17.23 0.12
C GLY A 661 -4.28 16.87 1.60
N THR A 662 -4.18 17.88 2.47
CA THR A 662 -4.21 17.71 3.94
C THR A 662 -5.30 18.58 4.57
N HIS A 663 -6.20 18.00 5.37
CA HIS A 663 -7.23 18.74 6.11
C HIS A 663 -6.98 18.63 7.62
N TRP A 664 -6.69 19.77 8.25
CA TRP A 664 -6.42 19.90 9.67
C TRP A 664 -7.59 20.57 10.39
N HIS A 665 -8.28 19.80 11.24
CA HIS A 665 -9.41 20.32 12.00
C HIS A 665 -8.98 21.17 13.21
N ALA A 666 -9.92 21.95 13.72
CA ALA A 666 -9.79 22.69 14.96
C ALA A 666 -9.55 21.75 16.16
N GLY A 667 -8.82 22.21 17.19
CA GLY A 667 -8.67 21.46 18.44
C GLY A 667 -7.79 20.21 18.36
N VAL A 668 -6.84 20.15 17.42
CA VAL A 668 -5.77 19.14 17.40
C VAL A 668 -4.61 19.60 18.30
N GLU A 669 -4.23 18.80 19.29
CA GLU A 669 -3.02 19.04 20.09
C GLU A 669 -1.78 18.75 19.24
N HIS A 670 -0.85 19.70 19.14
CA HIS A 670 0.34 19.51 18.31
C HIS A 670 1.55 20.34 18.73
N ASN A 671 2.72 19.89 18.31
CA ASN A 671 3.99 20.61 18.43
C ASN A 671 5.00 20.04 17.43
N ASN A 672 5.76 20.91 16.75
CA ASN A 672 6.79 20.51 15.77
C ASN A 672 6.24 19.59 14.65
N VAL A 673 5.28 20.10 13.89
CA VAL A 673 4.61 19.36 12.81
C VAL A 673 4.91 20.01 11.46
N THR A 674 5.20 19.18 10.44
CA THR A 674 5.27 19.64 9.05
C THR A 674 4.05 19.10 8.29
N MET A 675 3.23 19.98 7.73
CA MET A 675 2.08 19.67 6.90
C MET A 675 2.43 19.97 5.45
N ILE A 676 2.30 18.97 4.58
CA ILE A 676 2.44 19.09 3.13
C ILE A 676 1.10 18.65 2.53
N GLY A 677 0.53 19.45 1.63
CA GLY A 677 -0.76 19.17 1.03
C GLY A 677 -0.78 19.51 -0.44
N ASN A 678 -0.98 18.53 -1.31
CA ASN A 678 -1.00 18.70 -2.76
C ASN A 678 -2.40 18.37 -3.30
N ALA A 679 -2.98 19.22 -4.15
CA ALA A 679 -4.28 18.94 -4.79
C ALA A 679 -4.31 19.37 -6.26
N THR A 680 -4.49 18.45 -7.23
CA THR A 680 -4.61 18.86 -8.65
C THR A 680 -5.81 19.81 -8.83
N THR A 681 -6.96 19.43 -8.26
CA THR A 681 -8.15 20.29 -8.14
C THR A 681 -8.62 20.34 -6.69
N GLY A 682 -8.92 21.54 -6.18
CA GLY A 682 -9.36 21.74 -4.79
C GLY A 682 -8.30 22.41 -3.90
N THR A 683 -8.07 21.91 -2.68
CA THR A 683 -7.24 22.60 -1.68
C THR A 683 -5.99 21.79 -1.33
N GLY A 684 -4.80 22.37 -1.40
CA GLY A 684 -3.56 21.73 -0.96
C GLY A 684 -3.60 21.42 0.54
N VAL A 685 -3.56 22.44 1.40
CA VAL A 685 -3.81 22.29 2.85
C VAL A 685 -5.03 23.12 3.28
N LYS A 686 -5.97 22.51 3.98
CA LYS A 686 -7.10 23.20 4.61
C LYS A 686 -6.91 23.24 6.13
N LEU A 687 -7.04 24.42 6.72
CA LEU A 687 -7.01 24.67 8.16
C LEU A 687 -8.40 25.17 8.61
N ASP A 688 -9.06 24.45 9.51
CA ASP A 688 -10.33 24.91 10.09
C ASP A 688 -10.12 25.97 11.19
N ALA A 689 -11.20 26.70 11.52
CA ALA A 689 -11.21 27.86 12.42
C ALA A 689 -10.75 27.56 13.87
N ASP A 690 -10.26 28.60 14.54
CA ASP A 690 -9.90 28.65 15.97
C ASP A 690 -8.67 27.79 16.35
N GLY A 691 -7.66 27.79 15.48
CA GLY A 691 -6.38 27.09 15.69
C GLY A 691 -5.27 27.99 16.22
N SER A 692 -4.57 27.54 17.27
CA SER A 692 -3.23 28.06 17.63
C SER A 692 -2.16 27.14 17.02
N LEU A 693 -1.47 27.56 15.95
CA LEU A 693 -0.37 26.80 15.36
C LEU A 693 0.97 27.16 16.00
N LYS A 694 1.67 26.17 16.57
CA LYS A 694 2.96 26.37 17.25
C LYS A 694 4.08 25.52 16.65
N ASN A 695 5.12 26.17 16.14
CA ASN A 695 6.24 25.53 15.45
C ASN A 695 5.76 24.59 14.32
N VAL A 696 4.85 25.08 13.48
CA VAL A 696 4.29 24.31 12.35
C VAL A 696 4.79 24.85 11.02
N THR A 697 5.22 23.97 10.12
CA THR A 697 5.47 24.33 8.72
C THR A 697 4.30 23.83 7.89
N VAL A 698 3.59 24.71 7.19
CA VAL A 698 2.47 24.36 6.30
C VAL A 698 2.85 24.68 4.86
N ASN A 699 2.87 23.67 3.98
CA ASN A 699 3.18 23.79 2.56
C ASN A 699 2.02 23.23 1.73
N GLY A 700 1.18 24.10 1.17
CA GLY A 700 0.04 23.70 0.33
C GLY A 700 0.26 24.04 -1.15
N SER A 701 -0.06 23.11 -2.05
CA SER A 701 0.11 23.27 -3.50
C SER A 701 -1.12 22.81 -4.28
N THR A 702 -1.47 23.51 -5.36
CA THR A 702 -2.56 23.11 -6.26
C THR A 702 -2.33 23.52 -7.72
N GLU A 703 -2.96 22.84 -8.69
CA GLU A 703 -3.07 23.37 -10.05
C GLU A 703 -4.24 24.35 -10.17
N SER A 704 -5.43 23.95 -9.70
CA SER A 704 -6.63 24.79 -9.73
C SER A 704 -7.47 24.68 -8.46
N GLY A 705 -7.44 25.73 -7.64
CA GLY A 705 -8.16 25.82 -6.37
C GLY A 705 -7.40 26.67 -5.36
N LYS A 706 -7.11 26.16 -4.17
CA LYS A 706 -6.36 26.83 -3.09
C LYS A 706 -5.06 26.09 -2.77
N GLY A 707 -3.93 26.77 -2.67
CA GLY A 707 -2.71 26.16 -2.13
C GLY A 707 -2.91 25.88 -0.64
N VAL A 708 -3.18 26.93 0.15
CA VAL A 708 -3.67 26.83 1.53
C VAL A 708 -5.01 27.56 1.67
N ASP A 709 -5.94 26.99 2.42
CA ASP A 709 -7.22 27.59 2.81
C ASP A 709 -7.28 27.73 4.34
N ILE A 710 -7.40 28.97 4.84
CA ILE A 710 -7.46 29.28 6.28
C ILE A 710 -8.89 29.75 6.60
N ALA A 711 -9.75 28.83 7.02
CA ALA A 711 -11.19 29.05 7.08
C ALA A 711 -11.68 29.88 8.30
N GLY A 712 -10.79 30.26 9.22
CA GLY A 712 -11.12 31.09 10.39
C GLY A 712 -9.88 31.60 11.12
N ALA A 713 -10.04 31.98 12.39
CA ALA A 713 -8.96 32.62 13.15
C ALA A 713 -7.75 31.70 13.39
N LEU A 714 -6.56 32.22 13.13
CA LEU A 714 -5.27 31.58 13.29
C LEU A 714 -4.36 32.41 14.22
N THR A 715 -3.96 31.81 15.34
CA THR A 715 -2.87 32.34 16.18
C THR A 715 -1.60 31.55 15.92
N SER A 716 -0.63 32.16 15.25
CA SER A 716 0.63 31.55 14.83
C SER A 716 1.76 31.96 15.77
N THR A 717 2.36 30.98 16.47
CA THR A 717 3.39 31.23 17.49
C THR A 717 4.65 30.39 17.29
N GLY A 718 5.78 30.88 17.81
CA GLY A 718 7.07 30.23 17.61
C GLY A 718 7.55 30.37 16.15
N GLY A 719 8.12 29.29 15.60
CA GLY A 719 8.67 29.27 14.24
C GLY A 719 7.67 28.97 13.12
N THR A 720 6.37 29.19 13.33
CA THR A 720 5.32 28.74 12.38
C THR A 720 5.37 29.51 11.05
N THR A 721 5.32 28.78 9.93
CA THR A 721 5.31 29.33 8.57
C THR A 721 4.23 28.66 7.72
N ILE A 722 3.57 29.45 6.86
CA ILE A 722 2.54 28.97 5.94
C ILE A 722 2.92 29.42 4.52
N ALA A 723 3.13 28.46 3.64
CA ALA A 723 3.39 28.67 2.22
C ALA A 723 2.29 27.99 1.40
N GLY A 724 1.64 28.75 0.53
CA GLY A 724 0.63 28.26 -0.40
C GLY A 724 1.01 28.56 -1.84
N HIS A 725 0.83 27.60 -2.74
CA HIS A 725 1.15 27.72 -4.15
C HIS A 725 -0.01 27.28 -5.04
N SER A 726 -0.29 28.05 -6.10
CA SER A 726 -1.11 27.60 -7.22
C SER A 726 -0.34 27.71 -8.53
N SER A 727 -0.25 26.62 -9.30
CA SER A 727 0.46 26.63 -10.58
C SER A 727 -0.36 27.26 -11.72
N GLY A 728 -1.70 27.18 -11.64
CA GLY A 728 -2.64 27.72 -12.62
C GLY A 728 -3.38 29.00 -12.18
N SER A 729 -4.71 28.97 -12.25
CA SER A 729 -5.61 30.12 -11.98
C SER A 729 -6.16 30.18 -10.56
N GLY A 730 -5.64 29.35 -9.64
CA GLY A 730 -6.11 29.27 -8.26
C GLY A 730 -5.63 30.42 -7.36
N THR A 731 -5.71 30.20 -6.06
CA THR A 731 -5.17 31.09 -5.02
C THR A 731 -4.01 30.39 -4.32
N GLY A 732 -2.89 31.08 -4.08
CA GLY A 732 -1.80 30.55 -3.26
C GLY A 732 -2.26 30.31 -1.82
N VAL A 733 -2.69 31.36 -1.11
CA VAL A 733 -3.34 31.27 0.22
C VAL A 733 -4.65 32.05 0.24
N ASP A 734 -5.74 31.46 0.73
CA ASP A 734 -6.97 32.18 1.06
C ASP A 734 -7.12 32.34 2.58
N VAL A 735 -7.54 33.53 3.01
CA VAL A 735 -7.64 33.95 4.41
C VAL A 735 -9.07 34.38 4.71
N GLY A 736 -9.79 33.52 5.43
CA GLY A 736 -11.17 33.69 5.86
C GLY A 736 -11.36 34.28 7.25
N GLY A 737 -10.30 34.41 8.06
CA GLY A 737 -10.37 34.94 9.42
C GLY A 737 -9.06 35.55 9.93
N ASP A 738 -9.06 36.02 11.18
CA ASP A 738 -7.96 36.76 11.81
C ASP A 738 -6.62 36.00 11.82
N ILE A 739 -5.53 36.74 11.61
CA ILE A 739 -4.14 36.24 11.65
C ILE A 739 -3.37 36.98 12.73
N ILE A 740 -2.85 36.25 13.73
CA ILE A 740 -1.97 36.80 14.77
C ILE A 740 -0.62 36.08 14.69
N GLY A 741 0.45 36.82 14.41
CA GLY A 741 1.83 36.29 14.34
C GLY A 741 2.16 35.48 13.07
N GLY A 742 3.44 35.10 12.96
CA GLY A 742 3.95 34.19 11.92
C GLY A 742 4.15 34.82 10.53
N SER A 743 4.44 33.95 9.55
CA SER A 743 4.65 34.34 8.16
C SER A 743 3.76 33.52 7.21
N ILE A 744 2.98 34.20 6.39
CA ILE A 744 2.12 33.66 5.32
C ILE A 744 2.68 34.12 3.97
N THR A 745 2.93 33.17 3.06
CA THR A 745 3.39 33.43 1.70
C THR A 745 2.52 32.69 0.69
N GLY A 746 1.80 33.40 -0.16
CA GLY A 746 0.96 32.83 -1.22
C GLY A 746 1.49 33.16 -2.62
N ASN A 747 1.74 32.15 -3.45
CA ASN A 747 2.37 32.28 -4.76
C ASN A 747 1.46 31.72 -5.88
N ALA A 748 1.26 32.44 -6.98
CA ALA A 748 0.54 31.96 -8.16
C ALA A 748 1.32 32.15 -9.46
N THR A 749 1.78 31.08 -10.13
CA THR A 749 2.59 31.21 -11.37
C THR A 749 1.79 31.46 -12.64
N GLY A 750 0.46 31.34 -12.59
CA GLY A 750 -0.45 31.68 -13.69
C GLY A 750 -1.13 33.04 -13.51
N THR A 751 -2.40 33.09 -13.93
CA THR A 751 -3.30 34.23 -13.73
C THR A 751 -3.98 34.24 -12.35
N GLY A 752 -3.58 33.32 -11.47
CA GLY A 752 -4.13 33.16 -10.12
C GLY A 752 -3.81 34.30 -9.16
N THR A 753 -4.34 34.20 -7.94
CA THR A 753 -4.08 35.16 -6.86
C THR A 753 -3.00 34.63 -5.92
N GLY A 754 -2.00 35.43 -5.53
CA GLY A 754 -1.00 35.01 -4.53
C GLY A 754 -1.65 34.79 -3.15
N VAL A 755 -2.12 35.86 -2.53
CA VAL A 755 -2.93 35.81 -1.29
C VAL A 755 -4.30 36.44 -1.50
N LYS A 756 -5.37 35.80 -1.06
CA LYS A 756 -6.71 36.39 -1.01
C LYS A 756 -7.17 36.58 0.44
N VAL A 757 -7.75 37.75 0.73
CA VAL A 757 -8.48 38.04 1.97
C VAL A 757 -9.96 38.03 1.63
N SER A 758 -10.65 36.96 2.03
CA SER A 758 -12.05 36.66 1.70
C SER A 758 -12.99 36.72 2.90
N GLY A 759 -12.47 36.65 4.13
CA GLY A 759 -13.23 36.86 5.36
C GLY A 759 -13.84 38.26 5.41
N GLN A 760 -15.04 38.40 6.00
CA GLN A 760 -15.74 39.69 6.02
C GLN A 760 -14.98 40.76 6.82
N ASP A 761 -14.39 40.38 7.95
CA ASP A 761 -13.51 41.21 8.76
C ASP A 761 -12.29 40.34 9.14
N VAL A 762 -11.11 40.71 8.67
CA VAL A 762 -9.83 40.02 8.93
C VAL A 762 -8.87 41.00 9.58
N ASN A 763 -8.47 40.69 10.81
CA ASN A 763 -7.43 41.41 11.54
C ASN A 763 -6.08 40.71 11.34
N VAL A 764 -5.04 41.47 11.00
CA VAL A 764 -3.66 41.00 10.87
C VAL A 764 -2.81 41.73 11.91
N SER A 765 -2.27 40.98 12.87
CA SER A 765 -1.45 41.50 13.97
C SER A 765 -0.10 40.80 13.99
N ASP A 766 1.00 41.55 14.00
CA ASP A 766 2.36 41.03 14.22
C ASP A 766 2.79 39.93 13.23
N ALA A 767 2.15 39.91 12.06
CA ALA A 767 2.29 38.88 11.02
C ALA A 767 2.81 39.46 9.71
N VAL A 768 3.50 38.62 8.94
CA VAL A 768 3.99 38.94 7.60
C VAL A 768 3.13 38.20 6.58
N VAL A 769 2.40 38.92 5.73
CA VAL A 769 1.52 38.37 4.70
C VAL A 769 2.00 38.82 3.32
N LYS A 770 2.53 37.88 2.53
CA LYS A 770 3.11 38.14 1.22
C LYS A 770 2.37 37.39 0.12
N GLY A 771 1.84 38.11 -0.85
CA GLY A 771 1.25 37.55 -2.05
C GLY A 771 2.11 37.80 -3.28
N SER A 772 2.41 36.77 -4.07
CA SER A 772 3.15 36.89 -5.33
C SER A 772 2.39 36.21 -6.48
N THR A 773 2.43 36.81 -7.66
CA THR A 773 1.88 36.27 -8.90
C THR A 773 2.83 36.56 -10.06
N ASP A 774 2.66 35.88 -11.20
CA ASP A 774 3.28 36.32 -12.45
C ASP A 774 2.39 37.35 -13.19
N SER A 775 1.22 36.93 -13.66
CA SER A 775 0.31 37.75 -14.48
C SER A 775 -1.08 37.97 -13.87
N GLY A 776 -1.36 37.37 -12.70
CA GLY A 776 -2.63 37.49 -12.00
C GLY A 776 -2.70 38.67 -11.02
N THR A 777 -3.07 38.38 -9.77
CA THR A 777 -3.07 39.37 -8.68
C THR A 777 -2.16 38.91 -7.53
N GLY A 778 -1.19 39.72 -7.11
CA GLY A 778 -0.29 39.37 -5.99
C GLY A 778 -1.09 39.18 -4.70
N MET A 779 -1.88 40.18 -4.32
CA MET A 779 -2.82 40.09 -3.19
C MET A 779 -4.19 40.68 -3.53
N SER A 780 -5.28 40.03 -3.14
CA SER A 780 -6.65 40.52 -3.35
C SER A 780 -7.39 40.66 -2.01
N VAL A 781 -7.87 41.88 -1.70
CA VAL A 781 -8.60 42.23 -0.49
C VAL A 781 -10.07 42.48 -0.84
N THR A 782 -10.87 41.41 -0.74
CA THR A 782 -12.30 41.42 -1.10
C THR A 782 -13.25 41.62 0.08
N GLY A 783 -12.82 41.26 1.29
CA GLY A 783 -13.47 41.64 2.54
C GLY A 783 -12.75 42.80 3.23
N ASN A 784 -13.03 43.05 4.51
CA ASN A 784 -12.37 44.10 5.27
C ASN A 784 -11.04 43.60 5.86
N LEU A 785 -9.98 44.39 5.70
CA LEU A 785 -8.66 44.11 6.26
C LEU A 785 -8.27 45.20 7.27
N THR A 786 -7.96 44.81 8.50
CA THR A 786 -7.36 45.67 9.51
C THR A 786 -5.95 45.17 9.85
N GLY A 787 -4.92 45.97 9.57
CA GLY A 787 -3.53 45.69 9.95
C GLY A 787 -3.07 46.60 11.08
N ASN A 788 -2.33 46.07 12.06
CA ASN A 788 -1.64 46.89 13.06
C ASN A 788 -0.28 47.43 12.54
N ASP A 789 0.35 48.33 13.28
CA ASP A 789 1.66 48.95 12.92
C ASP A 789 2.81 47.93 12.72
N PHE A 790 2.64 46.68 13.16
CA PHE A 790 3.63 45.60 13.04
C PHE A 790 3.28 44.60 11.92
N ALA A 791 2.10 44.70 11.31
CA ALA A 791 1.69 43.85 10.20
C ALA A 791 2.38 44.28 8.90
N THR A 792 3.03 43.35 8.21
CA THR A 792 3.60 43.59 6.88
C THR A 792 2.73 42.92 5.83
N VAL A 793 1.99 43.71 5.06
CA VAL A 793 1.05 43.21 4.04
C VAL A 793 1.50 43.68 2.65
N THR A 794 1.97 42.75 1.81
CA THR A 794 2.55 43.10 0.50
C THR A 794 2.11 42.18 -0.64
N GLY A 795 1.79 42.76 -1.79
CA GLY A 795 1.51 42.05 -3.05
C GLY A 795 2.54 42.32 -4.15
N GLN A 796 2.87 41.31 -4.95
CA GLN A 796 3.82 41.41 -6.07
C GLN A 796 3.28 40.70 -7.31
N ALA A 797 3.45 41.33 -8.48
CA ALA A 797 3.26 40.72 -9.79
C ALA A 797 4.57 40.80 -10.60
N THR A 798 5.19 39.67 -10.95
CA THR A 798 6.49 39.68 -11.66
C THR A 798 6.38 40.05 -13.14
N GLY A 799 5.21 39.91 -13.74
CA GLY A 799 4.93 40.27 -15.13
C GLY A 799 4.05 41.52 -15.27
N ASN A 800 2.89 41.34 -15.90
CA ASN A 800 1.90 42.39 -16.21
C ASN A 800 0.67 42.37 -15.29
N GLY A 801 0.71 41.60 -14.19
CA GLY A 801 -0.38 41.47 -13.22
C GLY A 801 -0.57 42.69 -12.32
N THR A 802 -1.51 42.58 -11.40
CA THR A 802 -1.78 43.59 -10.35
C THR A 802 -1.05 43.19 -9.05
N GLY A 803 -0.27 44.09 -8.44
CA GLY A 803 0.43 43.82 -7.18
C GLY A 803 -0.56 43.59 -6.04
N VAL A 804 -1.41 44.58 -5.72
CA VAL A 804 -2.54 44.43 -4.81
C VAL A 804 -3.83 44.94 -5.45
N ASP A 805 -4.94 44.25 -5.25
CA ASP A 805 -6.29 44.67 -5.61
C ASP A 805 -7.16 44.81 -4.36
N VAL A 806 -7.78 45.97 -4.13
CA VAL A 806 -8.61 46.27 -2.96
C VAL A 806 -10.01 46.65 -3.42
N SER A 807 -11.02 45.90 -2.99
CA SER A 807 -12.44 46.20 -3.23
C SER A 807 -13.30 46.20 -1.95
N GLY A 808 -12.70 45.85 -0.81
CA GLY A 808 -13.30 45.97 0.52
C GLY A 808 -12.75 47.15 1.32
N LYS A 809 -13.00 47.16 2.62
CA LYS A 809 -12.43 48.17 3.53
C LYS A 809 -10.98 47.87 3.88
N LEU A 810 -10.13 48.88 3.88
CA LEU A 810 -8.76 48.79 4.38
C LEU A 810 -8.54 49.73 5.56
N ASN A 811 -7.98 49.20 6.64
CA ASN A 811 -7.53 49.93 7.83
C ASN A 811 -6.08 49.51 8.17
N GLY A 812 -5.08 50.14 7.56
CA GLY A 812 -3.66 49.79 7.76
C GLY A 812 -2.77 50.13 6.56
N THR A 813 -1.54 49.62 6.57
CA THR A 813 -0.56 49.82 5.48
C THR A 813 -0.49 48.61 4.57
N VAL A 814 -0.59 48.83 3.25
CA VAL A 814 -0.49 47.79 2.21
C VAL A 814 0.35 48.30 1.05
N SER A 815 1.31 47.50 0.59
CA SER A 815 2.16 47.85 -0.56
C SER A 815 2.04 46.83 -1.71
N GLY A 816 1.99 47.32 -2.93
CA GLY A 816 1.84 46.52 -4.15
C GLY A 816 2.92 46.85 -5.17
N SER A 817 3.48 45.82 -5.81
CA SER A 817 4.49 45.97 -6.85
C SER A 817 4.13 45.20 -8.12
N SER A 818 4.45 45.76 -9.28
CA SER A 818 4.32 45.09 -10.59
C SER A 818 5.52 45.45 -11.49
N SER A 819 5.90 44.61 -12.45
CA SER A 819 6.96 44.99 -13.41
C SER A 819 6.40 45.86 -14.54
N SER A 820 5.26 45.48 -15.12
CA SER A 820 4.65 46.17 -16.27
C SER A 820 3.14 46.37 -16.15
N GLY A 821 2.53 45.87 -15.09
CA GLY A 821 1.10 46.00 -14.82
C GLY A 821 0.79 47.09 -13.81
N ILE A 822 -0.13 46.80 -12.89
CA ILE A 822 -0.64 47.73 -11.89
C ILE A 822 0.05 47.46 -10.54
N GLY A 823 0.64 48.47 -9.89
CA GLY A 823 1.18 48.32 -8.54
C GLY A 823 0.08 48.03 -7.51
N ILE A 824 -0.87 48.95 -7.35
CA ILE A 824 -2.12 48.73 -6.61
C ILE A 824 -3.35 49.16 -7.42
N ARG A 825 -4.43 48.38 -7.35
CA ARG A 825 -5.78 48.79 -7.76
C ARG A 825 -6.67 49.01 -6.54
N ALA A 826 -7.28 50.19 -6.43
CA ALA A 826 -8.46 50.44 -5.61
C ALA A 826 -9.69 50.36 -6.53
N GLY A 827 -10.45 49.28 -6.41
CA GLY A 827 -11.62 48.99 -7.24
C GLY A 827 -12.94 49.47 -6.64
N ASP A 828 -14.04 49.18 -7.34
CA ASP A 828 -15.39 49.54 -6.92
C ASP A 828 -15.71 48.98 -5.52
N GLY A 829 -16.19 49.84 -4.62
CA GLY A 829 -16.51 49.50 -3.24
C GLY A 829 -15.38 49.68 -2.23
N ALA A 830 -14.15 50.03 -2.65
CA ALA A 830 -13.03 50.22 -1.73
C ALA A 830 -13.27 51.38 -0.73
N ASP A 831 -13.04 51.11 0.56
CA ASP A 831 -13.07 52.09 1.67
C ASP A 831 -11.69 52.15 2.34
N ILE A 832 -10.85 53.10 1.91
CA ILE A 832 -9.52 53.32 2.47
C ILE A 832 -9.66 54.21 3.71
N ALA A 833 -9.60 53.61 4.90
CA ALA A 833 -9.87 54.29 6.15
C ALA A 833 -8.81 55.32 6.53
N GLN A 834 -9.18 56.25 7.42
CA GLN A 834 -8.25 57.27 7.93
C GLN A 834 -7.04 56.64 8.62
N GLY A 835 -5.85 57.08 8.23
CA GLY A 835 -4.58 56.51 8.70
C GLY A 835 -4.07 55.32 7.87
N SER A 836 -4.84 54.82 6.90
CA SER A 836 -4.37 53.77 5.99
C SER A 836 -3.43 54.33 4.93
N HIS A 837 -2.47 53.50 4.52
CA HIS A 837 -1.47 53.85 3.50
C HIS A 837 -1.43 52.76 2.42
N VAL A 838 -1.56 53.17 1.17
CA VAL A 838 -1.74 52.29 0.01
C VAL A 838 -0.68 52.63 -1.03
N ASP A 839 0.46 51.93 -1.00
CA ASP A 839 1.65 52.28 -1.78
C ASP A 839 1.91 51.30 -2.93
N GLY A 840 1.51 51.71 -4.14
CA GLY A 840 1.71 50.97 -5.38
C GLY A 840 2.93 51.42 -6.18
N HIS A 841 3.73 50.47 -6.68
CA HIS A 841 4.88 50.68 -7.56
C HIS A 841 4.75 49.83 -8.83
N SER A 842 5.10 50.37 -10.00
CA SER A 842 5.21 49.62 -11.26
C SER A 842 6.45 50.05 -12.04
N ASP A 843 7.29 49.14 -12.56
CA ASP A 843 8.52 49.60 -13.23
C ASP A 843 8.22 50.35 -14.54
N SER A 844 7.31 49.84 -15.36
CA SER A 844 6.88 50.47 -16.63
C SER A 844 5.37 50.64 -16.82
N GLY A 845 4.54 50.08 -15.93
CA GLY A 845 3.09 50.22 -15.97
C GLY A 845 2.56 51.34 -15.06
N THR A 846 1.38 51.13 -14.47
CA THR A 846 0.73 52.13 -13.61
C THR A 846 0.99 51.85 -12.13
N GLY A 847 1.45 52.84 -11.37
CA GLY A 847 1.73 52.67 -9.94
C GLY A 847 0.46 52.39 -9.12
N ALA A 848 -0.54 53.26 -9.20
CA ALA A 848 -1.86 53.08 -8.58
C ALA A 848 -3.00 53.29 -9.59
N VAL A 849 -4.05 52.48 -9.52
CA VAL A 849 -5.26 52.58 -10.37
C VAL A 849 -6.48 52.67 -9.47
N ILE A 850 -7.29 53.71 -9.65
CA ILE A 850 -8.49 53.99 -8.86
C ILE A 850 -9.70 53.98 -9.80
N GLN A 851 -10.55 52.97 -9.69
CA GLN A 851 -11.69 52.72 -10.59
C GLN A 851 -12.95 52.31 -9.82
N GLY A 852 -14.12 52.60 -10.39
CA GLY A 852 -15.39 52.42 -9.70
C GLY A 852 -15.66 53.53 -8.67
N SER A 853 -16.48 53.23 -7.67
CA SER A 853 -16.82 54.13 -6.56
C SER A 853 -15.89 53.85 -5.38
N VAL A 854 -15.00 54.79 -5.06
CA VAL A 854 -13.98 54.63 -4.02
C VAL A 854 -14.15 55.69 -2.94
N THR A 855 -14.09 55.27 -1.67
CA THR A 855 -13.99 56.17 -0.52
C THR A 855 -12.54 56.21 -0.06
N ASN A 856 -11.90 57.39 -0.10
CA ASN A 856 -10.52 57.58 0.34
C ASN A 856 -10.44 58.57 1.50
N GLN A 857 -10.10 58.07 2.69
CA GLN A 857 -9.86 58.85 3.91
C GLN A 857 -8.40 58.76 4.38
N GLY A 858 -7.58 57.91 3.74
CA GLY A 858 -6.16 57.68 4.02
C GLY A 858 -5.27 58.27 2.92
N SER A 859 -4.22 57.57 2.51
CA SER A 859 -3.34 57.98 1.41
C SER A 859 -3.15 56.86 0.38
N ILE A 860 -3.25 57.21 -0.91
CA ILE A 860 -2.96 56.33 -2.03
C ILE A 860 -1.76 56.90 -2.80
N THR A 861 -0.64 56.18 -2.81
CA THR A 861 0.56 56.54 -3.56
C THR A 861 0.75 55.59 -4.73
N GLY A 862 0.93 56.13 -5.93
CA GLY A 862 1.30 55.38 -7.12
C GLY A 862 2.64 55.85 -7.67
N GLN A 863 3.62 54.96 -7.78
CA GLN A 863 4.95 55.23 -8.32
C GLN A 863 5.21 54.43 -9.59
N THR A 864 5.89 55.04 -10.56
CA THR A 864 6.33 54.35 -11.78
C THR A 864 7.70 54.81 -12.28
N GLY A 865 8.40 53.93 -12.99
CA GLY A 865 9.64 54.28 -13.69
C GLY A 865 9.40 55.03 -15.00
N SER A 866 8.45 54.59 -15.82
CA SER A 866 8.18 55.18 -17.15
C SER A 866 6.72 55.23 -17.60
N GLY A 867 5.76 54.82 -16.76
CA GLY A 867 4.33 54.79 -17.08
C GLY A 867 3.54 55.93 -16.42
N VAL A 868 2.35 55.61 -15.91
CA VAL A 868 1.51 56.53 -15.12
C VAL A 868 1.73 56.31 -13.62
N GLY A 869 1.95 57.36 -12.83
CA GLY A 869 2.09 57.24 -11.38
C GLY A 869 0.79 56.77 -10.74
N ALA A 870 -0.29 57.56 -10.85
CA ALA A 870 -1.64 57.15 -10.46
C ALA A 870 -2.70 57.48 -11.53
N LEU A 871 -3.61 56.55 -11.82
CA LEU A 871 -4.76 56.73 -12.72
C LEU A 871 -6.05 56.79 -11.91
N ILE A 872 -6.83 57.87 -12.07
CA ILE A 872 -8.15 58.06 -11.48
C ILE A 872 -9.21 58.00 -12.59
N GLY A 873 -9.75 56.80 -12.85
CA GLY A 873 -10.84 56.58 -13.81
C GLY A 873 -12.22 56.41 -13.17
N GLY A 874 -12.29 56.36 -11.83
CA GLY A 874 -13.51 56.18 -11.04
C GLY A 874 -14.12 57.47 -10.48
N THR A 875 -15.09 57.33 -9.59
CA THR A 875 -15.54 58.40 -8.70
C THR A 875 -14.91 58.21 -7.33
N VAL A 876 -14.11 59.19 -6.89
CA VAL A 876 -13.48 59.20 -5.57
C VAL A 876 -14.18 60.20 -4.67
N SER A 877 -14.44 59.80 -3.43
CA SER A 877 -14.96 60.70 -2.39
C SER A 877 -14.19 60.54 -1.09
N GLY A 878 -14.02 61.63 -0.34
CA GLY A 878 -13.41 61.60 0.99
C GLY A 878 -12.41 62.74 1.20
N LYS A 879 -11.54 62.62 2.20
CA LYS A 879 -10.53 63.62 2.56
C LYS A 879 -9.09 63.12 2.46
N GLY A 880 -8.91 61.93 1.89
CA GLY A 880 -7.60 61.32 1.72
C GLY A 880 -6.81 61.92 0.56
N ASP A 881 -5.51 61.63 0.56
CA ASP A 881 -4.58 62.09 -0.47
C ASP A 881 -4.40 61.03 -1.57
N ILE A 882 -4.22 61.49 -2.81
CA ILE A 882 -3.79 60.68 -3.95
C ILE A 882 -2.51 61.31 -4.51
N THR A 883 -1.41 60.56 -4.49
CA THR A 883 -0.12 61.01 -5.03
C THR A 883 0.34 60.09 -6.15
N GLY A 884 0.67 60.64 -7.32
CA GLY A 884 1.17 59.91 -8.48
C GLY A 884 2.54 60.43 -8.91
N ILE A 885 3.55 59.54 -8.96
CA ILE A 885 4.95 59.87 -9.21
C ILE A 885 5.48 59.07 -10.41
N SER A 886 5.98 59.73 -11.45
CA SER A 886 6.66 59.09 -12.60
C SER A 886 8.09 59.60 -12.73
N LYS A 887 9.09 58.73 -12.51
CA LYS A 887 10.53 59.07 -12.52
C LYS A 887 11.12 59.29 -13.93
N GLY A 888 10.28 59.50 -14.93
CA GLY A 888 10.66 59.60 -16.32
C GLY A 888 9.81 60.61 -17.09
N ALA A 889 9.54 60.29 -18.36
CA ALA A 889 8.72 61.11 -19.25
C ALA A 889 7.22 60.74 -19.24
N GLY A 890 6.78 59.90 -18.29
CA GLY A 890 5.39 59.49 -18.15
C GLY A 890 4.51 60.53 -17.44
N GLU A 891 3.27 60.17 -17.10
CA GLU A 891 2.36 61.06 -16.38
C GLU A 891 2.41 60.78 -14.87
N GLY A 892 2.42 61.83 -14.03
CA GLY A 892 2.41 61.66 -12.57
C GLY A 892 1.04 61.17 -12.12
N VAL A 893 -0.01 61.94 -12.37
CA VAL A 893 -1.41 61.52 -12.27
C VAL A 893 -2.11 61.65 -13.61
N THR A 894 -2.94 60.67 -13.97
CA THR A 894 -3.92 60.78 -15.05
C THR A 894 -5.32 60.77 -14.45
N LEU A 895 -6.14 61.77 -14.74
CA LEU A 895 -7.51 61.94 -14.26
C LEU A 895 -8.49 61.85 -15.43
N GLU A 896 -9.41 60.89 -15.33
CA GLU A 896 -10.49 60.62 -16.28
C GLU A 896 -11.87 60.58 -15.57
N GLY A 897 -11.86 60.58 -14.23
CA GLY A 897 -13.05 60.46 -13.38
C GLY A 897 -13.38 61.71 -12.56
N ASN A 898 -14.16 61.52 -11.50
CA ASN A 898 -14.64 62.61 -10.63
C ASN A 898 -14.05 62.47 -9.22
N VAL A 899 -13.70 63.59 -8.57
CA VAL A 899 -13.16 63.59 -7.20
C VAL A 899 -13.86 64.64 -6.34
N THR A 900 -14.26 64.27 -5.12
CA THR A 900 -14.86 65.18 -4.15
C THR A 900 -14.16 65.09 -2.79
N GLY A 901 -13.48 66.17 -2.42
CA GLY A 901 -12.62 66.30 -1.25
C GLY A 901 -11.22 65.69 -1.43
N GLY A 902 -10.32 66.04 -0.51
CA GLY A 902 -8.95 65.51 -0.45
C GLY A 902 -7.95 66.26 -1.34
N SER A 903 -6.82 65.61 -1.62
CA SER A 903 -5.75 66.20 -2.45
C SER A 903 -5.34 65.27 -3.60
N ILE A 904 -4.99 65.84 -4.75
CA ILE A 904 -4.40 65.13 -5.89
C ILE A 904 -3.04 65.76 -6.20
N THR A 905 -1.96 65.01 -6.03
CA THR A 905 -0.59 65.48 -6.32
C THR A 905 0.08 64.62 -7.37
N GLY A 906 0.35 65.21 -8.54
CA GLY A 906 1.16 64.62 -9.60
C GLY A 906 2.60 65.13 -9.57
N GLN A 907 3.57 64.23 -9.81
CA GLN A 907 5.00 64.53 -9.85
C GLN A 907 5.68 63.79 -11.00
N THR A 908 6.46 64.51 -11.82
CA THR A 908 7.28 63.94 -12.89
C THR A 908 8.64 64.62 -12.99
N ASP A 909 9.62 63.94 -13.59
CA ASP A 909 10.88 64.60 -13.97
C ASP A 909 10.72 65.32 -15.32
N GLY A 910 10.21 64.64 -16.36
CA GLY A 910 10.14 65.20 -17.72
C GLY A 910 8.78 65.13 -18.44
N GLY A 911 7.78 64.43 -17.88
CA GLY A 911 6.44 64.29 -18.47
C GLY A 911 5.40 65.22 -17.85
N THR A 912 4.12 64.85 -17.93
CA THR A 912 3.03 65.67 -17.36
C THR A 912 2.80 65.35 -15.88
N GLY A 913 2.93 66.33 -14.99
CA GLY A 913 2.65 66.20 -13.56
C GLY A 913 1.26 65.62 -13.31
N LEU A 914 0.21 66.31 -13.76
CA LEU A 914 -1.18 65.85 -13.77
C LEU A 914 -1.81 66.07 -15.15
N SER A 915 -2.31 65.01 -15.80
CA SER A 915 -3.13 65.09 -17.00
C SER A 915 -4.61 64.91 -16.66
N ILE A 916 -5.46 65.83 -17.09
CA ILE A 916 -6.92 65.68 -17.05
C ILE A 916 -7.36 65.29 -18.47
N SER A 917 -7.49 63.99 -18.70
CA SER A 917 -7.59 63.40 -20.05
C SER A 917 -9.04 63.36 -20.57
N ASP A 918 -10.01 63.19 -19.67
CA ASP A 918 -11.44 63.11 -19.97
C ASP A 918 -12.25 64.13 -19.16
N ASN A 919 -13.55 64.22 -19.43
CA ASN A 919 -14.46 65.16 -18.78
C ASN A 919 -14.58 64.87 -17.26
N SER A 920 -13.99 65.74 -16.44
CA SER A 920 -13.77 65.49 -15.01
C SER A 920 -14.43 66.57 -14.13
N THR A 921 -15.06 66.16 -13.02
CA THR A 921 -15.59 67.08 -12.00
C THR A 921 -14.76 66.98 -10.72
N LEU A 922 -14.28 68.12 -10.24
CA LEU A 922 -13.52 68.26 -8.99
C LEU A 922 -14.28 69.21 -8.06
N SER A 923 -14.53 68.80 -6.81
CA SER A 923 -15.16 69.66 -5.78
C SER A 923 -14.40 69.55 -4.47
N ASP A 924 -13.98 70.70 -3.94
CA ASP A 924 -13.26 70.81 -2.66
C ASP A 924 -11.95 69.99 -2.65
N VAL A 925 -11.27 69.92 -3.80
CA VAL A 925 -10.00 69.17 -3.98
C VAL A 925 -8.82 70.14 -4.11
N ASP A 926 -7.74 69.87 -3.39
CA ASP A 926 -6.45 70.54 -3.58
C ASP A 926 -5.65 69.82 -4.67
N VAL A 927 -5.43 70.46 -5.82
CA VAL A 927 -4.90 69.82 -7.03
C VAL A 927 -3.54 70.41 -7.41
N SER A 928 -2.49 69.59 -7.40
CA SER A 928 -1.13 70.00 -7.74
C SER A 928 -0.51 69.07 -8.79
N GLY A 929 0.09 69.64 -9.83
CA GLY A 929 0.87 68.91 -10.83
C GLY A 929 2.26 69.50 -10.97
N ASN A 930 3.31 68.73 -10.69
CA ASN A 930 4.69 69.21 -10.58
C ASN A 930 5.59 68.49 -11.58
N THR A 931 6.49 69.23 -12.23
CA THR A 931 7.46 68.71 -13.19
C THR A 931 8.81 69.44 -13.10
N VAL A 932 9.87 68.91 -13.71
CA VAL A 932 11.11 69.68 -13.97
C VAL A 932 11.06 70.28 -15.37
N THR A 933 10.96 69.47 -16.43
CA THR A 933 11.03 69.96 -17.83
C THR A 933 9.78 69.74 -18.67
N GLY A 934 8.74 69.08 -18.14
CA GLY A 934 7.52 68.74 -18.87
C GLY A 934 6.39 69.78 -18.72
N THR A 935 5.17 69.30 -18.45
CA THR A 935 4.01 70.16 -18.12
C THR A 935 3.55 69.88 -16.69
N GLY A 936 3.34 70.89 -15.84
CA GLY A 936 2.85 70.67 -14.48
C GLY A 936 1.42 70.10 -14.46
N VAL A 937 0.44 70.82 -15.02
CA VAL A 937 -0.92 70.31 -15.26
C VAL A 937 -1.30 70.44 -16.74
N HIS A 938 -1.86 69.41 -17.35
CA HIS A 938 -2.41 69.46 -18.72
C HIS A 938 -3.91 69.14 -18.71
N VAL A 939 -4.75 70.10 -19.07
CA VAL A 939 -6.20 69.91 -19.22
C VAL A 939 -6.50 69.60 -20.69
N LYS A 940 -6.71 68.32 -21.02
CA LYS A 940 -7.01 67.81 -22.37
C LYS A 940 -8.53 67.64 -22.59
N GLY A 941 -9.22 67.08 -21.60
CA GLY A 941 -10.69 67.01 -21.52
C GLY A 941 -11.30 68.25 -20.86
N ASN A 942 -12.62 68.28 -20.66
CA ASN A 942 -13.27 69.42 -20.00
C ASN A 942 -13.25 69.27 -18.47
N LEU A 943 -12.93 70.36 -17.76
CA LEU A 943 -12.85 70.38 -16.30
C LEU A 943 -13.97 71.24 -15.68
N ALA A 944 -14.77 70.63 -14.79
CA ALA A 944 -15.64 71.36 -13.87
C ALA A 944 -14.97 71.44 -12.49
N SER A 945 -14.43 72.61 -12.14
CA SER A 945 -13.72 72.90 -10.89
C SER A 945 -14.63 73.69 -9.95
N ASN A 946 -15.28 72.98 -9.03
CA ASN A 946 -16.33 73.50 -8.15
C ASN A 946 -15.80 73.90 -6.77
N SER A 947 -16.58 74.71 -6.07
CA SER A 947 -16.35 75.14 -4.67
C SER A 947 -14.96 75.80 -4.48
N THR A 948 -14.10 75.28 -3.60
CA THR A 948 -12.77 75.86 -3.32
C THR A 948 -11.62 75.25 -4.14
N THR A 949 -11.93 74.39 -5.12
CA THR A 949 -10.93 73.66 -5.91
C THR A 949 -9.94 74.59 -6.61
N THR A 950 -8.65 74.35 -6.37
CA THR A 950 -7.55 75.07 -7.01
C THR A 950 -6.66 74.09 -7.76
N VAL A 951 -6.43 74.35 -9.05
CA VAL A 951 -5.58 73.55 -9.93
C VAL A 951 -4.25 74.28 -10.12
N ALA A 952 -3.16 73.76 -9.56
CA ALA A 952 -1.85 74.38 -9.58
C ALA A 952 -0.80 73.53 -10.31
N GLY A 953 -0.36 74.00 -11.48
CA GLY A 953 0.73 73.39 -12.23
C GLY A 953 2.06 74.10 -12.02
N THR A 954 3.14 73.35 -11.75
CA THR A 954 4.47 73.88 -11.43
C THR A 954 5.55 73.19 -12.28
N ALA A 955 6.33 73.96 -13.03
CA ALA A 955 7.54 73.49 -13.71
C ALA A 955 8.79 74.12 -13.07
N SER A 956 9.65 73.30 -12.46
CA SER A 956 10.84 73.78 -11.75
C SER A 956 12.07 74.05 -12.65
N GLY A 957 11.97 73.72 -13.93
CA GLY A 957 12.93 74.03 -14.99
C GLY A 957 12.25 74.62 -16.23
N THR A 958 12.60 74.15 -17.42
CA THR A 958 12.15 74.70 -18.73
C THR A 958 10.72 74.34 -19.13
N GLY A 959 9.94 73.72 -18.24
CA GLY A 959 8.61 73.21 -18.55
C GLY A 959 7.51 74.28 -18.58
N THR A 960 6.29 73.86 -18.91
CA THR A 960 5.07 74.69 -18.77
C THR A 960 4.41 74.42 -17.42
N GLY A 961 3.99 75.45 -16.69
CA GLY A 961 3.25 75.28 -15.43
C GLY A 961 1.91 74.57 -15.67
N THR A 962 0.98 75.20 -16.39
CA THR A 962 -0.30 74.60 -16.78
C THR A 962 -0.59 74.79 -18.28
N LEU A 963 -1.00 73.74 -18.98
CA LEU A 963 -1.44 73.77 -20.38
C LEU A 963 -2.95 73.51 -20.47
N LEU A 964 -3.67 74.36 -21.18
CA LEU A 964 -5.11 74.26 -21.40
C LEU A 964 -5.42 73.96 -22.88
N SER A 965 -6.00 72.79 -23.11
CA SER A 965 -6.42 72.28 -24.43
C SER A 965 -7.91 71.92 -24.50
N GLY A 966 -8.61 71.93 -23.35
CA GLY A 966 -10.06 71.69 -23.19
C GLY A 966 -10.72 72.77 -22.32
N ASP A 967 -12.06 72.76 -22.24
CA ASP A 967 -12.84 73.80 -21.55
C ASP A 967 -12.70 73.70 -20.02
N VAL A 968 -12.73 74.84 -19.32
CA VAL A 968 -12.72 74.89 -17.85
C VAL A 968 -13.88 75.73 -17.33
N THR A 969 -14.59 75.21 -16.32
CA THR A 969 -15.70 75.90 -15.64
C THR A 969 -15.45 75.95 -14.14
N GLY A 970 -15.49 77.16 -13.56
CA GLY A 970 -15.30 77.43 -12.14
C GLY A 970 -13.85 77.36 -11.63
N GLY A 971 -13.66 77.79 -10.39
CA GLY A 971 -12.42 77.59 -9.63
C GLY A 971 -11.24 78.46 -10.07
N VAL A 972 -10.05 78.05 -9.62
CA VAL A 972 -8.77 78.75 -9.89
C VAL A 972 -7.81 77.82 -10.62
N VAL A 973 -7.19 78.31 -11.68
CA VAL A 973 -6.14 77.61 -12.45
C VAL A 973 -4.84 78.41 -12.37
N ASN A 974 -3.90 77.92 -11.57
CA ASN A 974 -2.58 78.49 -11.42
C ASN A 974 -1.55 77.74 -12.27
N GLY A 975 -0.57 78.46 -12.80
CA GLY A 975 0.58 77.90 -13.49
C GLY A 975 1.85 78.66 -13.10
N HIS A 976 2.91 77.94 -12.72
CA HIS A 976 4.21 78.48 -12.39
C HIS A 976 5.31 77.79 -13.21
N SER A 977 6.27 78.54 -13.72
CA SER A 977 7.46 77.97 -14.34
C SER A 977 8.74 78.78 -14.08
N ALA A 978 9.84 78.08 -13.79
CA ALA A 978 11.14 78.70 -13.54
C ALA A 978 11.87 79.12 -14.83
N ASP A 979 11.79 78.33 -15.91
CA ASP A 979 12.46 78.65 -17.18
C ASP A 979 11.60 78.37 -18.42
N GLY A 980 10.28 78.40 -18.26
CA GLY A 980 9.28 78.20 -19.32
C GLY A 980 7.97 78.94 -19.02
N VAL A 981 6.89 78.59 -19.71
CA VAL A 981 5.62 79.35 -19.64
C VAL A 981 4.84 79.03 -18.35
N GLY A 982 4.24 80.04 -17.71
CA GLY A 982 3.40 79.83 -16.52
C GLY A 982 2.10 79.08 -16.86
N VAL A 983 1.21 79.70 -17.66
CA VAL A 983 0.03 79.02 -18.25
C VAL A 983 0.03 79.17 -19.77
N ALA A 984 -0.24 78.10 -20.52
CA ALA A 984 -0.31 78.11 -21.98
C ALA A 984 -1.68 77.64 -22.51
N THR A 985 -2.07 78.12 -23.68
CA THR A 985 -3.16 77.53 -24.50
C THR A 985 -2.64 77.13 -25.88
N ASP A 986 -3.01 75.93 -26.35
CA ASP A 986 -2.61 75.38 -27.66
C ASP A 986 -3.80 74.97 -28.55
N ARG A 987 -5.01 74.87 -27.97
CA ARG A 987 -6.28 74.63 -28.65
C ARG A 987 -7.30 75.69 -28.25
N ASP A 988 -8.39 75.77 -28.98
CA ASP A 988 -9.49 76.67 -28.64
C ASP A 988 -10.16 76.21 -27.35
N VAL A 989 -10.31 77.10 -26.37
CA VAL A 989 -10.80 76.79 -25.02
C VAL A 989 -11.82 77.81 -24.50
N THR A 990 -12.83 77.32 -23.80
CA THR A 990 -13.82 78.13 -23.10
C THR A 990 -13.51 78.16 -21.61
N LEU A 991 -13.45 79.35 -21.02
CA LEU A 991 -13.22 79.57 -19.59
C LEU A 991 -14.45 80.23 -19.00
N THR A 992 -15.24 79.50 -18.21
CA THR A 992 -16.47 80.01 -17.58
C THR A 992 -16.29 80.20 -16.08
N ASP A 993 -16.33 81.44 -15.58
CA ASP A 993 -16.12 81.76 -14.15
C ASP A 993 -14.80 81.23 -13.55
N VAL A 994 -13.73 81.18 -14.36
CA VAL A 994 -12.40 80.69 -13.96
C VAL A 994 -11.43 81.85 -13.72
N ALA A 995 -10.68 81.81 -12.62
CA ALA A 995 -9.51 82.68 -12.44
C ALA A 995 -8.23 81.96 -12.86
N VAL A 996 -7.65 82.35 -14.00
CA VAL A 996 -6.38 81.82 -14.49
C VAL A 996 -5.23 82.74 -14.06
N SER A 997 -4.21 82.20 -13.40
CA SER A 997 -3.02 82.94 -12.95
C SER A 997 -1.73 82.24 -13.38
N GLY A 998 -1.01 82.82 -14.34
CA GLY A 998 0.26 82.32 -14.84
C GLY A 998 1.44 83.16 -14.35
N THR A 999 2.47 82.48 -13.85
CA THR A 999 3.72 83.09 -13.37
C THR A 999 4.92 82.42 -14.03
N SER A 1000 5.89 83.20 -14.47
CA SER A 1000 7.16 82.71 -15.00
C SER A 1000 8.32 83.53 -14.46
N VAL A 1001 9.51 82.96 -14.32
CA VAL A 1001 10.72 83.77 -14.07
C VAL A 1001 11.26 84.30 -15.40
N SER A 1002 11.65 83.43 -16.35
CA SER A 1002 12.35 83.87 -17.56
C SER A 1002 11.46 84.11 -18.80
N HIS A 1003 10.32 83.43 -18.92
CA HIS A 1003 9.46 83.34 -20.11
C HIS A 1003 8.09 83.99 -19.85
N SER A 1004 7.09 83.70 -20.68
CA SER A 1004 5.76 84.32 -20.56
C SER A 1004 4.99 83.81 -19.34
N GLY A 1005 4.42 84.71 -18.54
CA GLY A 1005 3.53 84.36 -17.43
C GLY A 1005 2.30 83.60 -17.92
N VAL A 1006 1.62 84.13 -18.93
CA VAL A 1006 0.61 83.41 -19.74
C VAL A 1006 0.98 83.49 -21.22
N GLN A 1007 0.77 82.41 -21.98
CA GLN A 1007 0.88 82.38 -23.45
C GLN A 1007 -0.42 81.88 -24.08
N ILE A 1008 -0.95 82.64 -25.04
CA ILE A 1008 -2.19 82.32 -25.76
C ILE A 1008 -1.86 82.15 -27.24
N ASN A 1009 -1.91 80.91 -27.75
CA ASN A 1009 -1.63 80.58 -29.16
C ASN A 1009 -2.89 80.14 -29.95
N SER A 1010 -4.09 80.36 -29.38
CA SER A 1010 -5.38 79.80 -29.85
C SER A 1010 -6.55 80.77 -29.60
N HIS A 1011 -7.79 80.34 -29.82
CA HIS A 1011 -8.98 81.10 -29.44
C HIS A 1011 -9.41 80.80 -28.00
N VAL A 1012 -9.40 81.81 -27.12
CA VAL A 1012 -9.87 81.71 -25.74
C VAL A 1012 -11.18 82.47 -25.58
N SER A 1013 -12.24 81.79 -25.18
CA SER A 1013 -13.57 82.35 -24.95
C SER A 1013 -13.87 82.43 -23.46
N ASN A 1014 -13.76 83.62 -22.88
CA ASN A 1014 -14.06 83.89 -21.48
C ASN A 1014 -15.56 84.19 -21.30
N ALA A 1015 -16.23 83.42 -20.44
CA ALA A 1015 -17.63 83.60 -20.06
C ALA A 1015 -17.78 83.87 -18.56
N GLY A 1016 -18.84 84.58 -18.20
CA GLY A 1016 -19.11 84.96 -16.80
C GLY A 1016 -18.05 85.91 -16.26
N SER A 1017 -17.50 85.57 -15.09
CA SER A 1017 -16.48 86.32 -14.34
C SER A 1017 -15.04 85.92 -14.66
N ALA A 1018 -14.81 85.14 -15.72
CA ALA A 1018 -13.49 84.60 -16.05
C ALA A 1018 -12.43 85.69 -16.28
N SER A 1019 -11.22 85.44 -15.77
CA SER A 1019 -10.08 86.35 -15.88
C SER A 1019 -8.76 85.60 -16.05
N ILE A 1020 -7.86 86.19 -16.83
CA ILE A 1020 -6.54 85.66 -17.15
C ILE A 1020 -5.51 86.68 -16.67
N THR A 1021 -4.60 86.27 -15.77
CA THR A 1021 -3.55 87.12 -15.21
C THR A 1021 -2.20 86.47 -15.43
N GLY A 1022 -1.30 87.14 -16.16
CA GLY A 1022 0.06 86.69 -16.41
C GLY A 1022 1.09 87.62 -15.81
N SER A 1023 2.07 87.06 -15.08
CA SER A 1023 3.19 87.77 -14.46
C SER A 1023 4.53 87.14 -14.83
N SER A 1024 5.56 87.94 -15.11
CA SER A 1024 6.91 87.43 -15.36
C SER A 1024 8.03 88.27 -14.71
N GLU A 1025 9.19 87.67 -14.42
CA GLU A 1025 10.37 88.43 -13.97
C GLU A 1025 11.15 89.04 -15.14
N SER A 1026 11.43 88.30 -16.22
CA SER A 1026 12.13 88.86 -17.41
C SER A 1026 11.42 88.64 -18.74
N GLY A 1027 10.45 87.74 -18.82
CA GLY A 1027 9.67 87.49 -20.03
C GLY A 1027 8.41 88.34 -20.11
N ALA A 1028 7.47 87.97 -20.99
CA ALA A 1028 6.21 88.69 -21.11
C ALA A 1028 5.27 88.41 -19.91
N GLY A 1029 4.48 89.38 -19.46
CA GLY A 1029 3.37 89.09 -18.55
C GLY A 1029 2.35 88.17 -19.23
N VAL A 1030 1.84 88.62 -20.37
CA VAL A 1030 1.04 87.83 -21.32
C VAL A 1030 1.69 87.88 -22.71
N SER A 1031 1.88 86.73 -23.36
CA SER A 1031 2.18 86.63 -24.80
C SER A 1031 0.92 86.22 -25.55
N LEU A 1032 0.56 86.96 -26.59
CA LEU A 1032 -0.66 86.78 -27.37
C LEU A 1032 -0.33 86.55 -28.85
N ASN A 1033 -0.81 85.43 -29.38
CA ASN A 1033 -0.71 84.98 -30.76
C ASN A 1033 -1.99 84.21 -31.13
N GLY A 1034 -3.14 84.87 -30.98
CA GLY A 1034 -4.43 84.21 -31.00
C GLY A 1034 -5.57 85.17 -30.68
N THR A 1035 -6.75 84.62 -30.40
CA THR A 1035 -7.95 85.42 -30.11
C THR A 1035 -8.34 85.30 -28.65
N VAL A 1036 -8.70 86.40 -27.99
CA VAL A 1036 -9.37 86.38 -26.68
C VAL A 1036 -10.71 87.10 -26.80
N SER A 1037 -11.78 86.43 -26.40
CA SER A 1037 -13.15 86.96 -26.40
C SER A 1037 -13.67 87.04 -24.97
N GLY A 1038 -14.15 88.21 -24.53
CA GLY A 1038 -14.73 88.43 -23.21
C GLY A 1038 -13.73 88.49 -22.04
N GLY A 1039 -14.25 88.86 -20.87
CA GLY A 1039 -13.54 88.79 -19.59
C GLY A 1039 -12.39 89.80 -19.44
N VAL A 1040 -11.46 89.47 -18.55
CA VAL A 1040 -10.35 90.35 -18.15
C VAL A 1040 -9.01 89.70 -18.47
N LEU A 1041 -8.08 90.45 -19.08
CA LEU A 1041 -6.72 89.99 -19.40
C LEU A 1041 -5.69 90.92 -18.75
N LYS A 1042 -4.90 90.43 -17.80
CA LYS A 1042 -3.89 91.22 -17.07
C LYS A 1042 -2.49 90.72 -17.36
N GLY A 1043 -1.58 91.62 -17.72
CA GLY A 1043 -0.17 91.36 -17.94
C GLY A 1043 0.73 92.23 -17.06
N HIS A 1044 1.65 91.59 -16.34
CA HIS A 1044 2.68 92.24 -15.53
C HIS A 1044 4.05 91.67 -15.85
N SER A 1045 5.09 92.49 -15.96
CA SER A 1045 6.46 91.99 -15.99
C SER A 1045 7.43 92.92 -15.26
N LEU A 1046 8.45 92.36 -14.60
CA LEU A 1046 9.49 93.16 -13.97
C LEU A 1046 10.47 93.71 -15.03
N GLY A 1047 10.99 92.85 -15.91
CA GLY A 1047 11.99 93.19 -16.94
C GLY A 1047 11.51 93.16 -18.39
N GLY A 1048 10.49 92.36 -18.70
CA GLY A 1048 9.97 92.16 -20.06
C GLY A 1048 8.70 92.98 -20.36
N PRO A 1049 8.02 92.70 -21.49
CA PRO A 1049 6.77 93.37 -21.83
C PRO A 1049 5.60 92.95 -20.92
N GLY A 1050 4.71 93.87 -20.56
CA GLY A 1050 3.47 93.52 -19.84
C GLY A 1050 2.56 92.63 -20.69
N LEU A 1051 2.32 93.04 -21.94
CA LEU A 1051 1.63 92.28 -22.99
C LEU A 1051 2.50 92.27 -24.25
N HIS A 1052 2.71 91.11 -24.85
CA HIS A 1052 3.50 90.92 -26.07
C HIS A 1052 2.63 90.30 -27.16
N VAL A 1053 2.30 91.06 -28.19
CA VAL A 1053 1.59 90.55 -29.37
C VAL A 1053 2.62 90.04 -30.38
N THR A 1054 2.73 88.73 -30.53
CA THR A 1054 3.80 88.07 -31.32
C THR A 1054 3.35 87.60 -32.71
N GLY A 1055 2.04 87.53 -32.96
CA GLY A 1055 1.46 87.19 -34.27
C GLY A 1055 0.05 87.76 -34.42
N ASP A 1056 -0.70 87.30 -35.43
CA ASP A 1056 -2.01 87.85 -35.79
C ASP A 1056 -3.06 87.57 -34.71
N SER A 1057 -3.38 88.60 -33.93
CA SER A 1057 -4.11 88.48 -32.68
C SER A 1057 -5.38 89.32 -32.66
N HIS A 1058 -6.39 88.85 -31.93
CA HIS A 1058 -7.69 89.51 -31.82
C HIS A 1058 -8.13 89.62 -30.36
N VAL A 1059 -8.65 90.77 -29.94
CA VAL A 1059 -9.34 90.92 -28.66
C VAL A 1059 -10.75 91.47 -28.89
N ASN A 1060 -11.76 90.81 -28.32
CA ASN A 1060 -13.17 91.13 -28.52
C ASN A 1060 -13.92 91.18 -27.18
N GLY A 1061 -14.39 92.36 -26.75
CA GLY A 1061 -15.05 92.52 -25.45
C GLY A 1061 -14.14 92.24 -24.24
N VAL A 1062 -12.82 92.48 -24.36
CA VAL A 1062 -11.83 92.17 -23.31
C VAL A 1062 -11.34 93.43 -22.60
N ASP A 1063 -11.34 93.42 -21.27
CA ASP A 1063 -10.67 94.44 -20.46
C ASP A 1063 -9.20 94.06 -20.26
N VAL A 1064 -8.30 94.68 -21.02
CA VAL A 1064 -6.86 94.43 -20.98
C VAL A 1064 -6.17 95.42 -20.02
N SER A 1065 -5.43 94.91 -19.06
CA SER A 1065 -4.52 95.69 -18.20
C SER A 1065 -3.09 95.21 -18.42
N SER A 1066 -2.16 96.13 -18.63
CA SER A 1066 -0.80 95.79 -19.01
C SER A 1066 0.23 96.75 -18.40
N SER A 1067 1.21 96.19 -17.71
CA SER A 1067 2.19 96.91 -16.91
C SER A 1067 3.56 96.26 -16.97
N SER A 1068 4.61 97.08 -16.89
CA SER A 1068 5.98 96.60 -16.70
C SER A 1068 6.78 97.62 -15.89
N GLU A 1069 7.70 97.15 -15.03
CA GLU A 1069 8.54 98.03 -14.20
C GLU A 1069 9.76 98.57 -14.96
N GLN A 1070 10.45 97.71 -15.71
CA GLN A 1070 11.69 98.04 -16.44
C GLN A 1070 11.58 97.84 -17.96
N GLY A 1071 10.56 97.11 -18.42
CA GLY A 1071 10.26 96.88 -19.84
C GLY A 1071 9.10 97.75 -20.37
N PRO A 1072 8.66 97.54 -21.63
CA PRO A 1072 7.52 98.25 -22.18
C PRO A 1072 6.20 97.69 -21.62
N ALA A 1073 5.19 98.55 -21.39
CA ALA A 1073 3.87 98.05 -20.99
C ALA A 1073 3.26 97.12 -22.07
N VAL A 1074 3.36 97.49 -23.35
CA VAL A 1074 2.93 96.65 -24.48
C VAL A 1074 4.00 96.61 -25.57
N GLN A 1075 4.30 95.41 -26.09
CA GLN A 1075 5.14 95.17 -27.26
C GLN A 1075 4.30 94.52 -28.38
N MET A 1076 4.49 94.96 -29.62
CA MET A 1076 3.74 94.48 -30.79
C MET A 1076 4.70 94.18 -31.94
N ASP A 1077 4.90 92.89 -32.19
CA ASP A 1077 5.67 92.36 -33.32
C ASP A 1077 4.73 91.74 -34.39
N GLY A 1078 3.51 91.34 -33.99
CA GLY A 1078 2.41 90.91 -34.88
C GLY A 1078 1.30 91.96 -35.06
N THR A 1079 0.18 91.58 -35.69
CA THR A 1079 -1.01 92.44 -35.81
C THR A 1079 -1.96 92.25 -34.62
N LEU A 1080 -2.61 93.34 -34.17
CA LEU A 1080 -3.65 93.29 -33.14
C LEU A 1080 -4.93 93.93 -33.67
N SER A 1081 -5.98 93.13 -33.81
CA SER A 1081 -7.35 93.56 -34.12
C SER A 1081 -8.17 93.66 -32.83
N THR A 1082 -9.00 94.69 -32.72
CA THR A 1082 -9.78 94.99 -31.50
C THR A 1082 -11.25 95.22 -31.85
N SER A 1083 -12.15 94.73 -31.00
CA SER A 1083 -13.59 95.01 -31.03
C SER A 1083 -14.08 95.22 -29.59
N ASP A 1084 -14.80 96.31 -29.29
CA ASP A 1084 -15.41 96.58 -27.96
C ASP A 1084 -14.48 96.32 -26.74
N SER A 1085 -13.17 96.54 -26.88
CA SER A 1085 -12.16 96.16 -25.88
C SER A 1085 -11.43 97.37 -25.30
N SER A 1086 -10.85 97.23 -24.10
CA SER A 1086 -10.10 98.30 -23.43
C SER A 1086 -8.64 97.91 -23.17
N LEU A 1087 -7.74 98.89 -23.10
CA LEU A 1087 -6.33 98.73 -22.69
C LEU A 1087 -6.00 99.79 -21.63
N ASN A 1088 -5.61 99.36 -20.43
CA ASN A 1088 -5.31 100.23 -19.28
C ASN A 1088 -6.42 101.27 -18.99
N GLY A 1089 -7.68 100.87 -19.17
CA GLY A 1089 -8.86 101.73 -18.98
C GLY A 1089 -9.15 102.70 -20.13
N GLN A 1090 -8.48 102.58 -21.29
CA GLN A 1090 -8.79 103.33 -22.50
C GLN A 1090 -9.43 102.43 -23.56
N HIS A 1091 -10.52 102.90 -24.19
CA HIS A 1091 -11.21 102.15 -25.25
C HIS A 1091 -10.35 102.04 -26.52
N LEU A 1092 -10.22 100.83 -27.06
CA LEU A 1092 -9.52 100.58 -28.31
C LEU A 1092 -10.51 100.77 -29.48
N PRO A 1093 -10.20 101.57 -30.51
CA PRO A 1093 -11.13 101.80 -31.62
C PRO A 1093 -11.21 100.58 -32.55
N ASP A 1094 -12.42 100.22 -32.97
CA ASP A 1094 -12.64 99.09 -33.88
C ASP A 1094 -11.88 99.27 -35.19
N THR A 1095 -11.15 98.23 -35.61
CA THR A 1095 -10.32 98.19 -36.83
C THR A 1095 -9.25 99.29 -36.96
N ALA A 1096 -8.08 99.08 -36.34
CA ALA A 1096 -6.86 99.84 -36.65
C ALA A 1096 -5.61 98.94 -36.76
N VAL A 1097 -5.08 98.79 -37.98
CA VAL A 1097 -3.77 98.17 -38.20
C VAL A 1097 -2.68 99.11 -37.66
N VAL A 1098 -2.03 98.69 -36.57
CA VAL A 1098 -0.68 99.07 -36.10
C VAL A 1098 -0.42 100.52 -35.63
N ASP A 1099 -1.08 101.55 -36.17
CA ASP A 1099 -0.62 102.95 -35.94
C ASP A 1099 -1.18 103.65 -34.67
N VAL A 1100 -2.40 103.35 -34.22
CA VAL A 1100 -3.02 104.07 -33.09
C VAL A 1100 -2.47 103.62 -31.72
N VAL A 1101 -2.34 102.30 -31.49
CA VAL A 1101 -1.88 101.75 -30.20
C VAL A 1101 -0.41 102.12 -29.94
N ARG A 1102 0.41 102.18 -30.99
CA ARG A 1102 1.80 102.67 -30.92
C ARG A 1102 1.87 104.10 -30.38
N GLN A 1103 0.93 104.97 -30.74
CA GLN A 1103 0.91 106.37 -30.32
C GLN A 1103 0.41 106.55 -28.88
N ALA A 1104 -0.51 105.69 -28.41
CA ALA A 1104 -0.96 105.67 -27.01
C ALA A 1104 0.15 105.19 -26.06
N ALA A 1105 0.91 104.15 -26.43
CA ALA A 1105 2.02 103.63 -25.64
C ALA A 1105 3.14 104.68 -25.43
N TYR A 1106 3.50 105.45 -26.46
CA TYR A 1106 4.52 106.49 -26.35
C TYR A 1106 4.10 107.71 -25.52
N GLN A 1107 2.80 107.96 -25.28
CA GLN A 1107 2.37 109.09 -24.45
C GLN A 1107 2.46 108.82 -22.94
N GLN A 1108 2.47 107.56 -22.48
CA GLN A 1108 2.64 107.24 -21.05
C GLN A 1108 4.09 107.19 -20.58
N GLN A 1109 5.07 106.99 -21.48
CA GLN A 1109 6.50 107.00 -21.13
C GLN A 1109 7.10 108.43 -21.04
N GLY A 1110 6.30 109.47 -21.26
CA GLY A 1110 6.74 110.87 -21.41
C GLY A 1110 6.83 111.73 -20.14
N VAL A 1111 6.74 111.15 -18.94
CA VAL A 1111 6.95 111.83 -17.64
C VAL A 1111 7.63 110.81 -16.72
N ILE A 1112 8.84 111.03 -16.19
CA ILE A 1112 9.13 111.83 -14.98
C ILE A 1112 10.53 112.46 -15.07
N ALA A 1113 10.69 113.62 -14.43
CA ALA A 1113 11.86 114.50 -14.59
C ALA A 1113 13.03 114.25 -13.63
N ASN A 1114 14.20 114.75 -14.04
CA ASN A 1114 15.37 115.10 -13.24
C ASN A 1114 15.06 115.56 -11.79
N THR A 1115 15.88 115.17 -10.81
CA THR A 1115 17.00 116.02 -10.30
C THR A 1115 17.75 115.38 -9.12
N GLU A 1116 19.01 114.99 -9.39
CA GLU A 1116 20.23 115.08 -8.55
C GLU A 1116 20.26 114.71 -7.05
N ARG A 1117 21.13 113.75 -6.71
CA ARG A 1117 22.42 113.92 -5.95
C ARG A 1117 22.99 112.53 -5.56
N MET A 1118 24.29 112.24 -5.52
CA MET A 1118 25.50 112.92 -6.01
C MET A 1118 26.70 111.94 -5.82
N ASN A 1119 27.43 111.57 -6.89
CA ASN A 1119 28.91 111.42 -6.96
C ASN A 1119 29.35 110.48 -8.09
N HIS A 1120 30.19 111.03 -8.96
CA HIS A 1120 31.00 110.40 -10.00
C HIS A 1120 32.49 110.76 -9.68
N PRO A 1121 33.52 110.00 -10.09
CA PRO A 1121 33.66 109.46 -11.43
C PRO A 1121 33.99 107.97 -11.56
N VAL A 1122 33.56 107.42 -12.69
CA VAL A 1122 33.81 106.06 -13.16
C VAL A 1122 35.05 106.06 -14.06
N MET A 1123 35.93 105.09 -13.85
CA MET A 1123 36.79 104.53 -14.89
C MET A 1123 36.74 103.01 -14.78
N ALA A 1124 36.72 102.34 -15.92
CA ALA A 1124 36.47 100.90 -16.01
C ALA A 1124 37.53 100.06 -15.29
N SER A 1125 37.10 98.97 -14.65
CA SER A 1125 37.97 97.98 -14.01
C SER A 1125 37.52 96.57 -14.39
N GLY A 1126 37.98 96.08 -15.54
CA GLY A 1126 37.99 94.65 -15.82
C GLY A 1126 39.31 94.04 -15.35
N TYR A 1127 39.28 93.19 -14.31
CA TYR A 1127 40.30 92.23 -13.84
C TYR A 1127 39.90 91.71 -12.43
N ARG A 1128 40.27 90.53 -11.92
CA ARG A 1128 41.09 89.39 -12.43
C ARG A 1128 40.81 88.11 -11.60
N GLY A 1129 40.77 86.95 -12.27
CA GLY A 1129 41.50 85.71 -11.91
C GLY A 1129 40.98 84.83 -10.76
N LEU A 1130 41.29 83.54 -10.72
CA LEU A 1130 42.19 82.71 -11.54
C LEU A 1130 41.72 81.24 -11.55
N ASP A 1131 42.17 80.48 -12.55
CA ASP A 1131 41.85 79.05 -12.74
C ASP A 1131 42.23 78.15 -11.55
N LYS A 1132 41.52 77.03 -11.44
CA LYS A 1132 42.05 75.77 -10.88
C LYS A 1132 41.85 74.65 -11.91
N PRO A 1133 42.88 73.83 -12.21
CA PRO A 1133 42.75 72.74 -13.17
C PRO A 1133 41.93 71.58 -12.59
N VAL A 1134 41.11 70.95 -13.43
CA VAL A 1134 40.50 69.65 -13.14
C VAL A 1134 41.52 68.57 -13.48
N SER A 1135 41.83 67.71 -12.52
CA SER A 1135 42.57 66.47 -12.75
C SER A 1135 41.65 65.28 -12.74
N VAL A 1136 41.85 64.38 -13.70
CA VAL A 1136 41.34 63.01 -13.61
C VAL A 1136 42.40 62.17 -12.91
N GLU A 1137 41.98 61.48 -11.86
CA GLU A 1137 42.72 60.39 -11.22
C GLU A 1137 42.10 59.08 -11.71
N ILE A 1138 42.86 58.28 -12.45
CA ILE A 1138 42.42 56.95 -12.89
C ILE A 1138 43.02 55.92 -11.95
N CYS A 1139 42.16 55.12 -11.34
CA CYS A 1139 42.54 54.04 -10.45
C CYS A 1139 41.92 52.72 -10.93
N THR A 1140 42.76 51.73 -11.16
CA THR A 1140 42.40 50.31 -11.27
C THR A 1140 43.39 49.52 -10.42
N ASP A 1141 42.89 48.61 -9.59
CA ASP A 1141 43.68 47.72 -8.72
C ASP A 1141 44.76 48.39 -7.85
N GLY A 1142 44.45 49.58 -7.31
CA GLY A 1142 45.05 50.05 -6.06
C GLY A 1142 46.29 50.96 -6.13
N GLN A 1143 46.72 51.44 -7.30
CA GLN A 1143 47.70 52.54 -7.42
C GLN A 1143 47.33 53.51 -8.55
N CYS A 1144 47.55 54.82 -8.35
CA CYS A 1144 47.06 55.89 -9.25
C CYS A 1144 48.17 56.92 -9.57
N SER A 1145 48.09 57.58 -10.74
CA SER A 1145 49.05 58.61 -11.20
C SER A 1145 48.41 59.63 -12.16
N ARG A 1146 49.03 60.81 -12.37
CA ARG A 1146 48.39 62.03 -12.92
C ARG A 1146 49.26 62.77 -13.96
N LEU A 1147 48.65 63.32 -15.03
CA LEU A 1147 49.31 64.12 -16.09
C LEU A 1147 48.33 65.15 -16.73
N GLU A 1148 48.80 66.27 -17.27
CA GLU A 1148 47.96 67.38 -17.82
C GLU A 1148 48.42 67.92 -19.19
N ALA A 1149 47.43 68.18 -20.07
CA ALA A 1149 47.42 69.01 -21.30
C ALA A 1149 45.96 69.08 -21.84
N GLY A 1150 45.51 69.98 -22.72
CA GLY A 1150 46.10 71.18 -23.34
C GLY A 1150 45.22 71.68 -24.52
N THR A 1151 45.11 72.99 -24.77
CA THR A 1151 44.37 73.61 -25.90
C THR A 1151 45.32 73.99 -27.05
N LEU A 1152 44.94 74.19 -28.33
CA LEU A 1152 43.77 74.92 -28.87
C LEU A 1152 43.65 74.64 -30.40
N ALA A 1153 42.43 74.50 -30.93
CA ALA A 1153 42.02 74.89 -32.29
C ALA A 1153 40.49 75.04 -32.33
#